data_AF-A0A1Y4DDE1-F1
#
_entry.id   AF-A0A1Y4DDE1-F1
#
_cell.length_a   1.000
_cell.length_b   1.000
_cell.length_c   1.000
_cell.angle_alpha   90.00
_cell.angle_beta   90.00
_cell.angle_gamma   90.00
#
_symmetry.space_group_name_H-M   'P 1'
#
loop_
_entity.id
_entity.type
_entity.pdbx_description
1 polymer ?
#
loop_
_entity_poly.entity_id
_entity_poly.type
_entity_poly.pdbx_seq_one_letter_code
_entity_poly.pdbx_strand_id
1 'polypeptide(L)'
;MKKIGLLLATLCFGTSLWAGNGWKETRHVIFQPSNAAKIQMLQPDESVAATIELTQTEVPTHKYLRVVGNVRMPIPFEKRGEEMFRRVEYLIDDNLDSLVRHNDTYSLYFKGNGEAFERYAYYRLEKELLGAGELEIRVPVVRQQNLQVSPQGEFGLELEIYYDQPGRAAEDIYDTPDSILFVPISAGTSGYREIKQSFRLPSHVACILLRAGGHLFSGECWLEAPRLYLNGKNIGQIPFIKQAQQTDKKNYWVGVNLSTRSWPRWRLKRNGQVIFEDYIFDRASNIADFYIPLPPDTKSGDQIELSLRKEAHRAAFPYELRSIEIIEETARPFEIISVPRFVRQQSDFGILIETNQPNVRLKISAKGSEPSEQIKQCVDKGLHVVQLRAGKAGESIPIQIESSGQIQQDTVCQVIAQSGEPIYLSSGDEIYMDKQYGIYDYFFKWYISQRIGNWYQFRPSYQWSGFRMANPEIIRHYVLLLDQLKMPYAWQVEGRTLASTRINPSLETLQTPMFHGKQAHENDGGYYYWQHFHYQGLFSDMAARARPFGGIFAKHRPIYTNHGTFIHYDTQGVQDMADGARTFVANIRSSKGESTRHTGPSTLFRYLYQAGYEWLGAEQMYGPEEVILSALRGASYAYSKTQYGTLHAMQWGSGPFTDPCHALRLYLSLAVAYMHGSSHLNTEEALWTDEYANDRYTKSGKEHLHAQHQMLDFIETHSRRGTLTSRVAVLQGKNDAWKSFGRGPLWSQDGKKWKFNAACESFDLLKVFYPDNIIDGCGPEGWFTTTPYGTIDLLPIEAPQDVMNRYRALIFLGWNTYDADYFERIRNYVFKGGTLLLSAAHLNAELQPDMPPCFPKEDSLIRELLGNNYASLTQKTEISYGLGKIIYFPQKAYPAEESLREAYCTEMEKIAQEAINHEPAKGWITPSPEIGFTVWDDAGRRTLYLLNTDWQSDKELRNASFVYGTKQFTIPVRRYHIETIHCAQGLALRPEANTSDVLTIEKDNEGWKVCVQTTGKDTLHWMNALTGETGSFAITDAGIHELIVK
;
A
#
# COMPACT_ATOMS: atom_id res chain seq x y z
N MET A 1 -9.72 22.74 -63.93
CA MET A 1 -10.97 22.28 -63.28
C MET A 1 -11.52 21.09 -64.05
N LYS A 2 -11.82 19.97 -63.37
CA LYS A 2 -12.03 18.57 -63.86
C LYS A 2 -10.79 17.67 -63.78
N LYS A 3 -10.56 17.13 -62.57
CA LYS A 3 -10.18 15.74 -62.25
C LYS A 3 -9.99 15.63 -60.74
N ILE A 4 -11.09 15.86 -60.02
CA ILE A 4 -11.28 15.48 -58.61
C ILE A 4 -12.43 14.48 -58.67
N GLY A 5 -12.08 13.21 -58.67
CA GLY A 5 -13.01 12.13 -58.97
C GLY A 5 -12.25 10.81 -59.11
N LEU A 6 -11.35 10.52 -58.17
CA LEU A 6 -10.78 9.20 -57.94
C LEU A 6 -10.03 9.14 -56.59
N LEU A 7 -10.65 9.65 -55.51
CA LEU A 7 -10.05 9.64 -54.16
C LEU A 7 -11.06 9.28 -53.07
N LEU A 8 -11.98 8.35 -53.40
CA LEU A 8 -13.04 7.87 -52.50
C LEU A 8 -13.24 6.34 -52.57
N ALA A 9 -12.25 5.57 -53.07
CA ALA A 9 -12.41 4.12 -53.27
C ALA A 9 -11.17 3.27 -52.88
N THR A 10 -10.29 3.75 -52.00
CA THR A 10 -9.10 2.98 -51.53
C THR A 10 -8.80 3.17 -50.04
N LEU A 11 -9.83 3.33 -49.21
CA LEU A 11 -9.76 3.31 -47.74
C LEU A 11 -10.65 2.22 -47.11
N CYS A 12 -11.04 1.22 -47.90
CA CYS A 12 -11.67 0.00 -47.41
C CYS A 12 -10.76 -1.18 -47.75
N PHE A 13 -10.67 -2.13 -46.81
CA PHE A 13 -9.84 -3.35 -46.79
C PHE A 13 -8.49 -3.24 -46.07
N GLY A 14 -8.60 -2.88 -44.79
CA GLY A 14 -7.78 -3.39 -43.69
C GLY A 14 -8.57 -3.51 -42.38
N THR A 15 -9.91 -3.44 -42.44
CA THR A 15 -10.79 -3.80 -41.33
C THR A 15 -11.12 -5.29 -41.49
N SER A 16 -10.33 -6.17 -40.89
CA SER A 16 -10.83 -7.49 -40.58
C SER A 16 -11.94 -7.31 -39.54
N LEU A 17 -13.18 -7.47 -39.98
CA LEU A 17 -14.35 -7.75 -39.15
C LEU A 17 -14.04 -9.00 -38.30
N TRP A 18 -13.47 -8.81 -37.12
CA TRP A 18 -13.58 -9.75 -36.03
C TRP A 18 -14.69 -9.22 -35.13
N ALA A 19 -15.85 -9.87 -35.11
CA ALA A 19 -16.84 -9.60 -34.09
C ALA A 19 -16.17 -9.83 -32.72
N GLY A 20 -16.17 -8.81 -31.85
CA GLY A 20 -15.54 -8.87 -30.53
C GLY A 20 -16.22 -9.96 -29.68
N ASN A 21 -15.59 -11.12 -29.58
CA ASN A 21 -16.15 -12.34 -28.97
C ASN A 21 -15.70 -12.58 -27.51
N GLY A 22 -15.07 -11.60 -26.85
CA GLY A 22 -14.65 -11.70 -25.44
C GLY A 22 -15.72 -11.29 -24.43
N TRP A 23 -15.41 -11.43 -23.13
CA TRP A 23 -16.20 -10.85 -22.03
C TRP A 23 -16.32 -9.33 -22.18
N LYS A 24 -17.50 -8.78 -21.93
CA LYS A 24 -17.76 -7.34 -22.03
C LYS A 24 -18.57 -6.85 -20.85
N GLU A 25 -18.09 -5.76 -20.25
CA GLU A 25 -18.79 -4.94 -19.27
C GLU A 25 -19.44 -3.73 -19.96
N THR A 26 -20.69 -3.40 -19.61
CA THR A 26 -21.39 -2.18 -20.06
C THR A 26 -22.06 -1.50 -18.86
N ARG A 27 -21.99 -0.17 -18.81
CA ARG A 27 -22.58 0.66 -17.75
C ARG A 27 -23.74 1.50 -18.28
N HIS A 28 -24.85 1.49 -17.57
CA HIS A 28 -26.06 2.25 -17.85
C HIS A 28 -26.42 3.11 -16.64
N VAL A 29 -26.49 4.44 -16.79
CA VAL A 29 -26.99 5.33 -15.72
C VAL A 29 -28.50 5.44 -15.88
N ILE A 30 -29.27 4.88 -14.94
CA ILE A 30 -30.74 4.84 -15.01
C ILE A 30 -31.40 5.89 -14.12
N PHE A 31 -30.64 6.46 -13.19
CA PHE A 31 -31.10 7.57 -12.37
C PHE A 31 -29.93 8.48 -11.99
N GLN A 32 -30.13 9.79 -12.16
CA GLN A 32 -29.25 10.83 -11.66
C GLN A 32 -30.10 12.05 -11.26
N PRO A 33 -29.89 12.66 -10.07
CA PRO A 33 -30.62 13.85 -9.66
C PRO A 33 -30.37 15.02 -10.62
N SER A 34 -31.43 15.75 -10.96
CA SER A 34 -31.38 16.88 -11.90
C SER A 34 -30.92 18.21 -11.28
N ASN A 35 -30.76 18.26 -9.95
CA ASN A 35 -30.34 19.48 -9.27
C ASN A 35 -28.85 19.80 -9.50
N ALA A 36 -28.47 21.06 -9.27
CA ALA A 36 -27.10 21.51 -9.50
C ALA A 36 -26.05 20.74 -8.67
N ALA A 37 -26.43 20.28 -7.47
CA ALA A 37 -25.57 19.47 -6.59
C ALA A 37 -25.45 18.00 -7.03
N LYS A 38 -26.30 17.52 -7.95
CA LYS A 38 -26.45 16.12 -8.35
C LYS A 38 -26.64 15.16 -7.18
N ILE A 39 -27.44 15.57 -6.18
CA ILE A 39 -27.72 14.80 -4.95
C ILE A 39 -29.22 14.79 -4.66
N GLN A 40 -29.81 13.61 -4.43
CA GLN A 40 -31.14 13.44 -3.86
C GLN A 40 -31.00 12.94 -2.42
N MET A 41 -31.60 13.64 -1.46
CA MET A 41 -31.69 13.17 -0.08
C MET A 41 -32.81 12.14 0.02
N LEU A 42 -32.49 10.95 0.52
CA LEU A 42 -33.43 9.88 0.80
C LEU A 42 -33.57 9.71 2.32
N GLN A 43 -34.74 10.03 2.87
CA GLN A 43 -35.03 9.81 4.29
C GLN A 43 -35.28 8.32 4.58
N PRO A 44 -35.11 7.85 5.83
CA PRO A 44 -35.54 6.51 6.22
C PRO A 44 -37.02 6.27 5.89
N ASP A 45 -37.30 5.12 5.28
CA ASP A 45 -38.55 4.68 4.65
C ASP A 45 -38.97 5.36 3.34
N GLU A 46 -38.19 6.32 2.83
CA GLU A 46 -38.39 6.82 1.47
C GLU A 46 -37.83 5.88 0.42
N SER A 47 -38.32 6.03 -0.81
CA SER A 47 -37.90 5.23 -1.96
C SER A 47 -37.65 6.11 -3.17
N VAL A 48 -36.77 5.65 -4.05
CA VAL A 48 -36.56 6.20 -5.38
C VAL A 48 -36.91 5.13 -6.41
N ALA A 49 -37.65 5.51 -7.44
CA ALA A 49 -38.01 4.62 -8.54
C ALA A 49 -37.28 5.03 -9.82
N ALA A 50 -36.88 4.05 -10.61
CA ALA A 50 -36.26 4.25 -11.92
C ALA A 50 -36.71 3.15 -12.88
N THR A 51 -36.78 3.49 -14.17
CA THR A 51 -36.99 2.52 -15.24
C THR A 51 -35.64 2.05 -15.73
N ILE A 52 -35.46 0.74 -15.86
CA ILE A 52 -34.25 0.19 -16.44
C ILE A 52 -34.27 0.42 -17.96
N GLU A 53 -33.23 1.08 -18.48
CA GLU A 53 -33.01 1.27 -19.92
C GLU A 53 -31.74 0.52 -20.35
N LEU A 54 -31.91 -0.64 -20.97
CA LEU A 54 -30.79 -1.45 -21.49
C LEU A 54 -30.78 -1.42 -23.01
N THR A 55 -29.60 -1.56 -23.59
CA THR A 55 -29.49 -1.83 -25.03
C THR A 55 -29.87 -3.29 -25.27
N GLN A 56 -30.68 -3.59 -26.29
CA GLN A 56 -30.98 -4.99 -26.62
C GLN A 56 -29.69 -5.74 -26.95
N THR A 57 -29.45 -6.83 -26.22
CA THR A 57 -28.36 -7.78 -26.47
C THR A 57 -28.95 -9.17 -26.63
N GLU A 58 -28.51 -9.90 -27.66
CA GLU A 58 -28.87 -11.31 -27.87
C GLU A 58 -28.11 -12.26 -26.93
N VAL A 59 -27.12 -11.74 -26.20
CA VAL A 59 -26.25 -12.49 -25.31
C VAL A 59 -26.81 -12.45 -23.87
N PRO A 60 -26.84 -13.58 -23.13
CA PRO A 60 -27.18 -13.57 -21.71
C PRO A 60 -26.25 -12.64 -20.92
N THR A 61 -26.75 -11.98 -19.87
CA THR A 61 -25.93 -11.08 -19.05
C THR A 61 -26.15 -11.30 -17.55
N HIS A 62 -25.07 -11.20 -16.77
CA HIS A 62 -25.15 -10.89 -15.36
C HIS A 62 -25.38 -9.38 -15.19
N LYS A 63 -26.20 -9.00 -14.22
CA LYS A 63 -26.55 -7.61 -13.99
C LYS A 63 -26.36 -7.25 -12.52
N TYR A 64 -25.82 -6.07 -12.28
CA TYR A 64 -25.63 -5.53 -10.94
C TYR A 64 -26.22 -4.14 -10.88
N LEU A 65 -27.00 -3.86 -9.83
CA LEU A 65 -27.36 -2.49 -9.47
C LEU A 65 -26.17 -1.88 -8.74
N ARG A 66 -25.60 -0.81 -9.27
CA ARG A 66 -24.62 0.01 -8.56
C ARG A 66 -25.31 1.27 -8.05
N VAL A 67 -25.18 1.53 -6.75
CA VAL A 67 -25.71 2.73 -6.10
C VAL A 67 -24.53 3.58 -5.65
N VAL A 68 -24.50 4.84 -6.06
CA VAL A 68 -23.44 5.80 -5.69
C VAL A 68 -24.03 6.85 -4.77
N GLY A 69 -23.39 7.08 -3.64
CA GLY A 69 -23.86 8.00 -2.61
C GLY A 69 -23.19 7.73 -1.28
N ASN A 70 -23.77 8.25 -0.20
CA ASN A 70 -23.24 8.07 1.15
C ASN A 70 -24.31 8.38 2.21
N VAL A 71 -24.26 7.71 3.36
CA VAL A 71 -25.06 8.09 4.53
C VAL A 71 -24.69 9.51 4.96
N ARG A 72 -25.69 10.34 5.26
CA ARG A 72 -25.49 11.63 5.89
C ARG A 72 -25.37 11.44 7.40
N MET A 73 -24.13 11.35 7.87
CA MET A 73 -23.85 11.17 9.30
C MET A 73 -24.39 12.37 10.12
N PRO A 74 -24.94 12.13 11.33
CA PRO A 74 -25.51 13.18 12.17
C PRO A 74 -24.41 13.98 12.90
N ILE A 75 -24.74 15.15 13.46
CA ILE A 75 -23.84 15.87 14.38
C ILE A 75 -23.62 15.04 15.66
N PRO A 76 -22.38 14.93 16.18
CA PRO A 76 -21.12 15.58 15.76
C PRO A 76 -20.25 14.73 14.81
N PHE A 77 -20.84 13.71 14.18
CA PHE A 77 -20.16 12.71 13.35
C PHE A 77 -20.23 13.04 11.86
N GLU A 78 -20.61 14.27 11.47
CA GLU A 78 -20.86 14.60 10.05
C GLU A 78 -19.64 14.40 9.13
N LYS A 79 -18.42 14.47 9.67
CA LYS A 79 -17.19 14.28 8.91
C LYS A 79 -16.90 12.79 8.70
N ARG A 80 -16.54 12.45 7.46
CA ARG A 80 -16.07 11.12 7.07
C ARG A 80 -14.54 11.13 6.91
N GLY A 81 -13.95 9.98 6.59
CA GLY A 81 -12.51 9.79 6.45
C GLY A 81 -11.91 8.86 7.50
N GLU A 82 -10.64 8.52 7.32
CA GLU A 82 -9.98 7.46 8.06
C GLU A 82 -10.06 7.66 9.59
N GLU A 83 -9.67 8.86 10.03
CA GLU A 83 -9.61 9.24 11.44
C GLU A 83 -11.01 9.31 12.09
N MET A 84 -11.99 9.86 11.37
CA MET A 84 -13.32 10.13 11.93
C MET A 84 -14.09 8.83 12.18
N PHE A 85 -13.98 7.85 11.30
CA PHE A 85 -14.62 6.54 11.48
C PHE A 85 -14.12 5.84 12.75
N ARG A 86 -12.79 5.82 12.96
CA ARG A 86 -12.16 5.18 14.13
C ARG A 86 -12.57 5.83 15.45
N ARG A 87 -12.87 7.13 15.45
CA ARG A 87 -13.32 7.87 16.64
C ARG A 87 -14.75 7.55 17.06
N VAL A 88 -15.53 6.86 16.22
CA VAL A 88 -16.97 6.69 16.46
C VAL A 88 -17.44 5.24 16.35
N GLU A 89 -16.67 4.36 15.71
CA GLU A 89 -17.08 2.96 15.50
C GLU A 89 -17.32 2.17 16.79
N TYR A 90 -16.67 2.60 17.88
CA TYR A 90 -16.74 1.94 19.18
C TYR A 90 -17.89 2.44 20.06
N LEU A 91 -18.70 3.38 19.57
CA LEU A 91 -19.79 3.94 20.36
C LEU A 91 -20.99 3.00 20.39
N ILE A 92 -21.68 2.95 21.54
CA ILE A 92 -22.92 2.18 21.70
C ILE A 92 -24.19 2.98 21.31
N ASP A 93 -24.03 4.28 20.99
CA ASP A 93 -25.11 5.24 20.77
C ASP A 93 -26.21 4.75 19.80
N ASP A 94 -25.82 4.03 18.74
CA ASP A 94 -26.75 3.61 17.68
C ASP A 94 -27.73 2.51 18.15
N ASN A 95 -27.44 1.86 19.28
CA ASN A 95 -28.26 0.80 19.89
C ASN A 95 -28.82 1.18 21.27
N LEU A 96 -28.79 2.46 21.66
CA LEU A 96 -29.46 2.92 22.88
C LEU A 96 -30.96 3.17 22.63
N ASP A 97 -31.82 2.46 23.35
CA ASP A 97 -33.28 2.57 23.24
C ASP A 97 -33.88 3.25 24.47
N SER A 98 -34.50 4.42 24.27
CA SER A 98 -35.19 5.17 25.32
C SER A 98 -36.69 4.85 25.46
N LEU A 99 -37.23 4.01 24.57
CA LEU A 99 -38.63 3.62 24.53
C LEU A 99 -38.86 2.27 25.21
N VAL A 100 -37.99 1.30 24.94
CA VAL A 100 -38.05 -0.04 25.54
C VAL A 100 -37.13 -0.08 26.76
N ARG A 101 -37.61 0.46 27.88
CA ARG A 101 -36.86 0.53 29.13
C ARG A 101 -37.77 0.23 30.33
N HIS A 102 -37.16 -0.06 31.48
CA HIS A 102 -37.87 -0.24 32.75
C HIS A 102 -37.54 0.87 33.74
N ASN A 103 -36.29 0.94 34.23
CA ASN A 103 -35.84 1.88 35.26
C ASN A 103 -34.79 2.88 34.74
N ASP A 104 -33.92 2.47 33.81
CA ASP A 104 -32.85 3.33 33.29
C ASP A 104 -33.37 4.32 32.26
N THR A 105 -32.53 5.31 31.91
CA THR A 105 -32.84 6.24 30.81
C THR A 105 -32.81 5.53 29.45
N TYR A 106 -31.89 4.57 29.29
CA TYR A 106 -31.73 3.76 28.10
C TYR A 106 -31.58 2.29 28.47
N SER A 107 -32.12 1.41 27.64
CA SER A 107 -31.63 0.04 27.53
C SER A 107 -30.69 -0.07 26.32
N LEU A 108 -29.76 -1.02 26.35
CA LEU A 108 -28.94 -1.37 25.21
C LEU A 108 -29.60 -2.50 24.42
N TYR A 109 -29.82 -2.23 23.14
CA TYR A 109 -30.48 -3.13 22.20
C TYR A 109 -29.48 -4.01 21.47
N PHE A 110 -29.68 -5.32 21.55
CA PHE A 110 -28.94 -6.31 20.79
C PHE A 110 -29.87 -6.99 19.79
N LYS A 111 -29.42 -7.04 18.54
CA LYS A 111 -30.03 -7.84 17.49
C LYS A 111 -28.96 -8.58 16.70
N GLY A 112 -29.18 -9.86 16.52
CA GLY A 112 -28.34 -10.76 15.73
C GLY A 112 -29.16 -11.53 14.70
N ASN A 113 -28.48 -12.01 13.68
CA ASN A 113 -29.00 -12.85 12.61
C ASN A 113 -28.22 -14.17 12.52
N GLY A 114 -27.58 -14.60 13.62
CA GLY A 114 -26.73 -15.79 13.66
C GLY A 114 -25.32 -15.56 13.14
N GLU A 115 -24.85 -14.31 13.08
CA GLU A 115 -23.52 -14.01 12.55
C GLU A 115 -22.40 -14.53 13.47
N ALA A 116 -21.28 -14.94 12.87
CA ALA A 116 -20.13 -15.46 13.60
C ALA A 116 -19.33 -14.38 14.34
N PHE A 117 -19.43 -13.11 13.92
CA PHE A 117 -18.73 -12.01 14.58
C PHE A 117 -19.44 -11.61 15.87
N GLU A 118 -18.67 -10.99 16.76
CA GLU A 118 -19.13 -10.60 18.08
C GLU A 118 -19.94 -9.30 18.06
N ARG A 119 -20.93 -9.18 18.96
CA ARG A 119 -21.67 -7.96 19.26
C ARG A 119 -21.70 -7.76 20.76
N TYR A 120 -20.72 -7.02 21.28
CA TYR A 120 -20.54 -6.80 22.72
C TYR A 120 -20.41 -5.32 23.06
N ALA A 121 -20.83 -4.97 24.27
CA ALA A 121 -20.46 -3.74 24.95
C ALA A 121 -19.57 -4.07 26.15
N TYR A 122 -18.47 -3.34 26.28
CA TYR A 122 -17.43 -3.55 27.29
C TYR A 122 -17.40 -2.41 28.30
N TYR A 123 -17.20 -2.72 29.57
CA TYR A 123 -17.01 -1.72 30.63
C TYR A 123 -16.02 -2.23 31.67
N ARG A 124 -15.07 -1.40 32.11
CA ARG A 124 -14.09 -1.78 33.13
C ARG A 124 -14.51 -1.26 34.50
N LEU A 125 -14.58 -2.17 35.46
CA LEU A 125 -14.68 -1.86 36.89
C LEU A 125 -13.28 -1.72 37.47
N GLU A 126 -13.02 -0.57 38.08
CA GLU A 126 -11.73 -0.26 38.68
C GLU A 126 -11.56 -0.87 40.06
N LYS A 127 -10.30 -1.05 40.47
CA LYS A 127 -9.90 -1.68 41.74
C LYS A 127 -10.61 -1.10 42.95
N GLU A 128 -10.82 0.21 42.97
CA GLU A 128 -11.40 0.97 44.07
C GLU A 128 -12.84 0.59 44.38
N LEU A 129 -13.55 0.02 43.40
CA LEU A 129 -14.92 -0.47 43.55
C LEU A 129 -14.97 -1.94 44.02
N LEU A 130 -13.84 -2.62 44.03
CA LEU A 130 -13.72 -4.06 44.22
C LEU A 130 -13.18 -4.40 45.62
N GLY A 131 -13.50 -5.60 46.09
CA GLY A 131 -13.04 -6.13 47.36
C GLY A 131 -13.40 -7.60 47.53
N ALA A 132 -12.84 -8.25 48.55
CA ALA A 132 -13.17 -9.63 48.86
C ALA A 132 -14.62 -9.75 49.36
N GLY A 133 -15.35 -10.75 48.87
CA GLY A 133 -16.70 -11.00 49.33
C GLY A 133 -17.59 -11.71 48.33
N GLU A 134 -18.88 -11.75 48.66
CA GLU A 134 -19.92 -12.19 47.74
C GLU A 134 -20.28 -11.04 46.78
N LEU A 135 -20.04 -11.26 45.49
CA LEU A 135 -20.48 -10.40 44.40
C LEU A 135 -21.78 -10.96 43.83
N GLU A 136 -22.90 -10.30 44.13
CA GLU A 136 -24.18 -10.55 43.46
C GLU A 136 -24.30 -9.64 42.24
N ILE A 137 -24.56 -10.27 41.09
CA ILE A 137 -24.74 -9.60 39.81
C ILE A 137 -26.21 -9.71 39.44
N ARG A 138 -26.80 -8.56 39.08
CA ARG A 138 -28.18 -8.49 38.59
C ARG A 138 -28.17 -7.92 37.18
N VAL A 139 -28.70 -8.69 36.23
CA VAL A 139 -28.84 -8.27 34.83
C VAL A 139 -30.32 -8.03 34.55
N PRO A 140 -30.78 -6.77 34.46
CA PRO A 140 -32.17 -6.48 34.11
C PRO A 140 -32.38 -6.67 32.61
N VAL A 141 -33.09 -7.73 32.26
CA VAL A 141 -33.52 -8.03 30.89
C VAL A 141 -34.90 -7.41 30.71
N VAL A 142 -34.98 -6.32 29.94
CA VAL A 142 -36.22 -5.55 29.74
C VAL A 142 -37.20 -6.32 28.86
N ARG A 143 -36.68 -6.88 27.77
CA ARG A 143 -37.46 -7.58 26.77
C ARG A 143 -36.56 -8.55 25.99
N GLN A 144 -37.14 -9.66 25.57
CA GLN A 144 -36.55 -10.57 24.60
C GLN A 144 -37.60 -10.92 23.56
N GLN A 145 -37.20 -11.00 22.29
CA GLN A 145 -38.05 -11.43 21.20
C GLN A 145 -37.30 -12.45 20.35
N ASN A 146 -37.74 -13.70 20.44
CA ASN A 146 -37.20 -14.83 19.70
C ASN A 146 -35.68 -14.94 19.79
N LEU A 147 -35.09 -14.63 20.96
CA LEU A 147 -33.66 -14.77 21.16
C LEU A 147 -33.31 -16.25 21.05
N GLN A 148 -32.39 -16.59 20.17
CA GLN A 148 -31.82 -17.93 20.03
C GLN A 148 -30.30 -17.80 20.06
N VAL A 149 -29.64 -18.80 20.62
CA VAL A 149 -28.18 -18.87 20.71
C VAL A 149 -27.78 -20.21 20.13
N SER A 150 -26.87 -20.18 19.16
CA SER A 150 -26.36 -21.41 18.54
C SER A 150 -25.57 -22.25 19.56
N PRO A 151 -25.36 -23.56 19.34
CA PRO A 151 -24.61 -24.40 20.28
C PRO A 151 -23.17 -23.93 20.55
N GLN A 152 -22.57 -23.23 19.59
CA GLN A 152 -21.23 -22.65 19.69
C GLN A 152 -21.25 -21.16 20.05
N GLY A 153 -22.45 -20.58 20.24
CA GLY A 153 -22.64 -19.17 20.56
C GLY A 153 -22.87 -18.95 22.04
N GLU A 154 -22.87 -17.68 22.42
CA GLU A 154 -23.21 -17.25 23.77
C GLU A 154 -23.98 -15.92 23.72
N PHE A 155 -24.85 -15.70 24.70
CA PHE A 155 -25.49 -14.41 24.91
C PHE A 155 -25.72 -14.19 26.41
N GLY A 156 -25.20 -13.11 26.96
CA GLY A 156 -25.23 -12.86 28.39
C GLY A 156 -24.33 -11.72 28.85
N LEU A 157 -23.95 -11.80 30.12
CA LEU A 157 -22.94 -10.93 30.72
C LEU A 157 -21.76 -11.77 31.18
N GLU A 158 -20.59 -11.52 30.62
CA GLU A 158 -19.33 -12.09 31.06
C GLU A 158 -18.55 -11.08 31.92
N LEU A 159 -17.83 -11.61 32.91
CA LEU A 159 -16.91 -10.89 33.76
C LEU A 159 -15.54 -11.54 33.62
N GLU A 160 -14.66 -10.82 32.94
CA GLU A 160 -13.24 -11.14 32.88
C GLU A 160 -12.54 -10.52 34.08
N ILE A 161 -11.98 -11.34 34.97
CA ILE A 161 -11.37 -10.92 36.22
C ILE A 161 -9.85 -10.96 36.06
N TYR A 162 -9.21 -9.83 36.41
CA TYR A 162 -7.77 -9.68 36.40
C TYR A 162 -7.29 -9.52 37.84
N TYR A 163 -6.32 -10.34 38.24
CA TYR A 163 -5.73 -10.34 39.56
C TYR A 163 -4.53 -9.40 39.66
N ASP A 164 -4.22 -9.00 40.88
CA ASP A 164 -2.99 -8.29 41.20
C ASP A 164 -1.79 -9.18 40.88
N GLN A 165 -0.93 -8.71 39.98
CA GLN A 165 0.32 -9.38 39.62
C GLN A 165 1.49 -8.38 39.65
N PRO A 166 2.71 -8.81 40.00
CA PRO A 166 3.88 -7.95 39.92
C PRO A 166 4.05 -7.36 38.51
N GLY A 167 4.14 -6.03 38.42
CA GLY A 167 4.33 -5.32 37.14
C GLY A 167 3.06 -5.09 36.31
N ARG A 168 1.88 -5.52 36.78
CA ARG A 168 0.59 -5.21 36.15
C ARG A 168 0.01 -3.91 36.72
N ALA A 169 -0.37 -2.97 35.86
CA ALA A 169 -1.14 -1.79 36.29
C ALA A 169 -2.57 -2.21 36.67
N ALA A 170 -3.21 -1.51 37.61
CA ALA A 170 -4.50 -1.91 38.16
C ALA A 170 -5.60 -2.03 37.08
N GLU A 171 -5.48 -1.24 36.02
CA GLU A 171 -6.42 -1.16 34.92
C GLU A 171 -6.03 -1.93 33.65
N ASP A 172 -4.90 -2.65 33.65
CA ASP A 172 -4.35 -3.37 32.50
C ASP A 172 -5.17 -4.63 32.17
N ILE A 173 -5.76 -4.64 30.96
CA ILE A 173 -6.55 -5.76 30.40
C ILE A 173 -5.90 -6.39 29.16
N TYR A 174 -4.60 -6.18 28.96
CA TYR A 174 -3.91 -6.66 27.76
C TYR A 174 -3.78 -8.19 27.71
N ASP A 175 -3.58 -8.81 28.87
CA ASP A 175 -3.39 -10.26 29.00
C ASP A 175 -4.70 -11.03 28.89
N THR A 176 -4.59 -12.36 28.87
CA THR A 176 -5.77 -13.21 29.09
C THR A 176 -6.26 -13.04 30.53
N PRO A 177 -7.58 -12.98 30.79
CA PRO A 177 -8.10 -12.86 32.14
C PRO A 177 -7.69 -14.06 33.02
N ASP A 178 -7.47 -13.80 34.31
CA ASP A 178 -7.11 -14.84 35.28
C ASP A 178 -8.30 -15.73 35.66
N SER A 179 -9.53 -15.19 35.53
CA SER A 179 -10.78 -15.94 35.72
C SER A 179 -11.90 -15.34 34.90
N ILE A 180 -12.82 -16.18 34.45
CA ILE A 180 -13.99 -15.78 33.68
C ILE A 180 -15.23 -16.27 34.42
N LEU A 181 -16.19 -15.38 34.63
CA LEU A 181 -17.52 -15.71 35.14
C LEU A 181 -18.56 -15.33 34.08
N PHE A 182 -19.56 -16.17 33.88
CA PHE A 182 -20.59 -15.94 32.88
C PHE A 182 -21.99 -16.04 33.49
N VAL A 183 -22.81 -15.03 33.21
CA VAL A 183 -24.23 -14.96 33.56
C VAL A 183 -25.04 -15.12 32.27
N PRO A 184 -25.52 -16.34 31.96
CA PRO A 184 -26.22 -16.61 30.72
C PRO A 184 -27.61 -15.96 30.72
N ILE A 185 -28.02 -15.42 29.57
CA ILE A 185 -29.40 -15.00 29.33
C ILE A 185 -30.05 -16.06 28.45
N SER A 186 -31.05 -16.76 29.00
CA SER A 186 -31.71 -17.86 28.29
C SER A 186 -32.43 -17.39 27.03
N ALA A 187 -32.36 -18.23 25.99
CA ALA A 187 -33.13 -18.08 24.75
C ALA A 187 -34.64 -18.01 25.01
N GLY A 188 -35.36 -17.31 24.12
CA GLY A 188 -36.81 -17.23 24.13
C GLY A 188 -37.36 -15.81 23.94
N THR A 189 -38.65 -15.68 24.26
CA THR A 189 -39.40 -14.42 24.25
C THR A 189 -39.94 -14.18 25.64
N SER A 190 -39.61 -13.04 26.24
CA SER A 190 -40.13 -12.66 27.56
C SER A 190 -40.19 -11.15 27.74
N GLY A 191 -41.03 -10.72 28.69
CA GLY A 191 -41.01 -9.35 29.21
C GLY A 191 -39.90 -9.16 30.25
N TYR A 192 -40.05 -8.11 31.07
CA TYR A 192 -39.07 -7.73 32.08
C TYR A 192 -38.79 -8.87 33.06
N ARG A 193 -37.51 -9.17 33.28
CA ARG A 193 -37.01 -10.06 34.33
C ARG A 193 -35.61 -9.63 34.78
N GLU A 194 -35.27 -9.92 36.01
CA GLU A 194 -33.94 -9.69 36.56
C GLU A 194 -33.24 -11.03 36.78
N ILE A 195 -32.15 -11.28 36.09
CA ILE A 195 -31.31 -12.47 36.29
C ILE A 195 -30.33 -12.17 37.41
N LYS A 196 -30.26 -13.05 38.41
CA LYS A 196 -29.38 -12.90 39.57
C LYS A 196 -28.40 -14.05 39.65
N GLN A 197 -27.13 -13.73 39.88
CA GLN A 197 -26.10 -14.74 40.11
C GLN A 197 -25.06 -14.21 41.10
N SER A 198 -24.73 -15.02 42.10
CA SER A 198 -23.70 -14.70 43.09
C SER A 198 -22.41 -15.45 42.80
N PHE A 199 -21.30 -14.74 42.95
CA PHE A 199 -19.95 -15.28 42.84
C PHE A 199 -19.13 -14.82 44.04
N ARG A 200 -18.00 -15.48 44.30
CA ARG A 200 -17.09 -15.06 45.37
C ARG A 200 -15.85 -14.41 44.78
N LEU A 201 -15.63 -13.13 45.08
CA LEU A 201 -14.43 -12.41 44.68
C LEU A 201 -13.31 -12.58 45.73
N PRO A 202 -12.06 -12.82 45.30
CA PRO A 202 -10.90 -12.78 46.19
C PRO A 202 -10.49 -11.34 46.52
N SER A 203 -9.55 -11.17 47.46
CA SER A 203 -9.05 -9.85 47.90
C SER A 203 -8.05 -9.19 46.94
N HIS A 204 -7.54 -9.92 45.96
CA HIS A 204 -6.43 -9.52 45.10
C HIS A 204 -6.88 -9.26 43.66
N VAL A 205 -8.07 -8.67 43.46
CA VAL A 205 -8.56 -8.30 42.13
C VAL A 205 -8.04 -6.92 41.76
N ALA A 206 -7.41 -6.81 40.59
CA ALA A 206 -6.93 -5.56 40.01
C ALA A 206 -8.08 -4.82 39.30
N CYS A 207 -8.75 -5.48 38.35
CA CYS A 207 -9.93 -4.95 37.70
C CYS A 207 -10.84 -6.07 37.18
N ILE A 208 -12.07 -5.71 36.82
CA ILE A 208 -13.00 -6.60 36.12
C ILE A 208 -13.45 -5.94 34.83
N LEU A 209 -13.31 -6.62 33.70
CA LEU A 209 -13.88 -6.21 32.42
C LEU A 209 -15.24 -6.90 32.23
N LEU A 210 -16.30 -6.12 32.22
CA LEU A 210 -17.65 -6.55 31.90
C LEU A 210 -17.80 -6.62 30.38
N ARG A 211 -18.40 -7.70 29.87
CA ARG A 211 -18.71 -7.92 28.46
C ARG A 211 -20.17 -8.35 28.32
N ALA A 212 -21.03 -7.45 27.86
CA ALA A 212 -22.46 -7.68 27.69
C ALA A 212 -22.82 -7.86 26.20
N GLY A 213 -23.56 -8.91 25.86
CA GLY A 213 -23.96 -9.20 24.47
C GLY A 213 -23.70 -10.65 24.08
N GLY A 214 -23.35 -10.89 22.81
CA GLY A 214 -23.13 -12.25 22.31
C GLY A 214 -22.53 -12.36 20.92
N HIS A 215 -22.32 -13.60 20.48
CA HIS A 215 -21.99 -13.99 19.11
C HIS A 215 -22.76 -15.27 18.74
N LEU A 216 -22.99 -15.52 17.43
CA LEU A 216 -23.78 -16.65 16.94
C LEU A 216 -25.19 -16.75 17.56
N PHE A 217 -25.81 -15.59 17.79
CA PHE A 217 -27.19 -15.48 18.29
C PHE A 217 -28.10 -14.84 17.24
N SER A 218 -29.39 -15.14 17.30
CA SER A 218 -30.42 -14.51 16.47
C SER A 218 -31.58 -13.98 17.31
N GLY A 219 -32.33 -13.04 16.77
CA GLY A 219 -33.43 -12.39 17.49
C GLY A 219 -32.96 -11.18 18.29
N GLU A 220 -33.76 -10.76 19.25
CA GLU A 220 -33.67 -9.42 19.83
C GLU A 220 -33.68 -9.45 21.37
N CYS A 221 -32.86 -8.61 22.00
CA CYS A 221 -32.78 -8.48 23.45
C CYS A 221 -32.46 -7.05 23.89
N TRP A 222 -33.15 -6.58 24.94
CA TRP A 222 -32.92 -5.26 25.56
C TRP A 222 -32.44 -5.46 26.99
N LEU A 223 -31.28 -4.89 27.30
CA LEU A 223 -30.67 -4.94 28.63
C LEU A 223 -30.59 -3.55 29.23
N GLU A 224 -30.96 -3.39 30.49
CA GLU A 224 -30.51 -2.24 31.26
C GLU A 224 -29.13 -2.52 31.85
N ALA A 225 -28.44 -1.47 32.31
CA ALA A 225 -27.08 -1.61 32.78
C ALA A 225 -27.01 -2.60 33.96
N PRO A 226 -26.04 -3.55 33.96
CA PRO A 226 -25.91 -4.50 35.06
C PRO A 226 -25.75 -3.81 36.42
N ARG A 227 -26.28 -4.41 37.48
CA ARG A 227 -26.13 -3.95 38.86
C ARG A 227 -25.23 -4.91 39.62
N LEU A 228 -24.23 -4.38 40.29
CA LEU A 228 -23.26 -5.17 41.04
C LEU A 228 -23.36 -4.82 42.53
N TYR A 229 -23.52 -5.85 43.36
CA TYR A 229 -23.59 -5.73 44.81
C TYR A 229 -22.49 -6.57 45.44
N LEU A 230 -21.56 -5.93 46.14
CA LEU A 230 -20.53 -6.60 46.92
C LEU A 230 -20.93 -6.61 48.39
N ASN A 231 -21.06 -7.79 48.99
CA ASN A 231 -21.52 -7.97 50.38
C ASN A 231 -22.82 -7.17 50.66
N GLY A 232 -23.76 -7.20 49.70
CA GLY A 232 -25.04 -6.51 49.76
C GLY A 232 -25.01 -5.00 49.49
N LYS A 233 -23.84 -4.39 49.25
CA LYS A 233 -23.72 -2.96 48.91
C LYS A 233 -23.52 -2.78 47.41
N ASN A 234 -24.29 -1.88 46.78
CA ASN A 234 -24.07 -1.51 45.39
C ASN A 234 -22.69 -0.83 45.25
N ILE A 235 -21.86 -1.32 44.32
CA ILE A 235 -20.48 -0.86 44.15
C ILE A 235 -20.27 0.13 43.01
N GLY A 236 -21.33 0.59 42.33
CA GLY A 236 -21.21 1.62 41.30
C GLY A 236 -22.39 1.71 40.34
N GLN A 237 -22.53 2.86 39.69
CA GLN A 237 -23.46 3.04 38.57
C GLN A 237 -22.68 3.00 37.25
N ILE A 238 -23.07 2.08 36.38
CA ILE A 238 -22.45 1.88 35.05
C ILE A 238 -23.47 2.10 33.92
N PRO A 239 -24.19 3.23 33.90
CA PRO A 239 -25.36 3.40 33.05
C PRO A 239 -24.99 3.34 31.57
N PHE A 240 -25.89 2.78 30.75
CA PHE A 240 -25.81 2.93 29.31
C PHE A 240 -26.24 4.36 28.95
N ILE A 241 -25.31 5.16 28.44
CA ILE A 241 -25.52 6.59 28.12
C ILE A 241 -24.85 6.96 26.80
N LYS A 242 -25.34 8.03 26.19
CA LYS A 242 -24.79 8.58 24.93
C LYS A 242 -23.42 9.21 25.16
N GLN A 243 -22.59 9.26 24.12
CA GLN A 243 -21.27 9.91 24.16
C GLN A 243 -21.34 11.35 24.71
N ALA A 244 -22.35 12.12 24.31
CA ALA A 244 -22.53 13.52 24.75
C ALA A 244 -22.88 13.67 26.25
N GLN A 245 -23.29 12.58 26.91
CA GLN A 245 -23.67 12.56 28.33
C GLN A 245 -22.56 11.99 29.22
N GLN A 246 -21.46 11.50 28.64
CA GLN A 246 -20.37 10.90 29.39
C GLN A 246 -19.62 11.93 30.23
N THR A 247 -19.43 11.61 31.51
CA THR A 247 -18.62 12.39 32.46
C THR A 247 -17.27 11.73 32.76
N ASP A 248 -17.23 10.39 32.75
CA ASP A 248 -16.00 9.60 32.87
C ASP A 248 -15.28 9.53 31.52
N LYS A 249 -13.99 9.89 31.51
CA LYS A 249 -13.12 9.85 30.34
C LYS A 249 -12.23 8.60 30.28
N LYS A 250 -12.23 7.78 31.32
CA LYS A 250 -11.39 6.59 31.49
C LYS A 250 -12.21 5.31 31.32
N ASN A 251 -13.36 5.19 32.00
CA ASN A 251 -14.21 4.00 31.94
C ASN A 251 -15.61 4.35 31.44
N TYR A 252 -15.86 4.01 30.18
CA TYR A 252 -17.14 4.16 29.51
C TYR A 252 -17.42 2.90 28.68
N TRP A 253 -18.66 2.74 28.25
CA TRP A 253 -19.04 1.58 27.45
C TRP A 253 -18.42 1.65 26.05
N VAL A 254 -17.60 0.66 25.70
CA VAL A 254 -16.97 0.48 24.39
C VAL A 254 -17.72 -0.63 23.65
N GLY A 255 -18.32 -0.34 22.52
CA GLY A 255 -19.02 -1.29 21.67
C GLY A 255 -18.12 -1.90 20.60
N VAL A 256 -18.28 -3.21 20.35
CA VAL A 256 -17.70 -3.91 19.21
C VAL A 256 -18.83 -4.44 18.34
N ASN A 257 -18.84 -4.03 17.06
CA ASN A 257 -19.95 -4.25 16.11
C ASN A 257 -21.34 -3.78 16.61
N LEU A 258 -21.36 -2.71 17.42
CA LEU A 258 -22.58 -2.04 17.87
C LEU A 258 -22.84 -0.69 17.18
N SER A 259 -21.89 -0.12 16.44
CA SER A 259 -22.22 1.00 15.56
C SER A 259 -22.92 0.49 14.30
N THR A 260 -24.13 0.98 14.02
CA THR A 260 -24.97 0.58 12.89
C THR A 260 -25.19 1.71 11.88
N ARG A 261 -24.70 2.93 12.16
CA ARG A 261 -24.77 4.09 11.23
C ARG A 261 -24.17 3.84 9.85
N SER A 262 -23.14 2.97 9.78
CA SER A 262 -22.50 2.55 8.53
C SER A 262 -23.13 1.29 7.93
N TRP A 263 -24.26 0.81 8.46
CA TRP A 263 -24.98 -0.36 7.96
C TRP A 263 -26.44 0.02 7.66
N PRO A 264 -26.70 0.92 6.70
CA PRO A 264 -28.06 1.18 6.24
C PRO A 264 -28.71 -0.09 5.70
N ARG A 265 -30.00 -0.27 6.00
CA ARG A 265 -30.80 -1.37 5.47
C ARG A 265 -31.49 -0.93 4.19
N TRP A 266 -31.30 -1.69 3.12
CA TRP A 266 -31.84 -1.40 1.81
C TRP A 266 -32.89 -2.44 1.42
N ARG A 267 -33.90 -2.02 0.67
CA ARG A 267 -34.84 -2.92 0.01
C ARG A 267 -34.94 -2.53 -1.46
N LEU A 268 -34.80 -3.50 -2.34
CA LEU A 268 -34.97 -3.32 -3.78
C LEU A 268 -36.17 -4.15 -4.24
N LYS A 269 -37.12 -3.48 -4.91
CA LYS A 269 -38.18 -4.15 -5.64
C LYS A 269 -37.95 -4.02 -7.14
N ARG A 270 -38.35 -5.06 -7.88
CA ARG A 270 -38.46 -5.07 -9.33
C ARG A 270 -39.91 -5.39 -9.70
N ASN A 271 -40.56 -4.52 -10.47
CA ASN A 271 -41.97 -4.65 -10.87
C ASN A 271 -42.90 -4.95 -9.67
N GLY A 272 -42.64 -4.30 -8.53
CA GLY A 272 -43.40 -4.47 -7.28
C GLY A 272 -42.97 -5.66 -6.40
N GLN A 273 -42.17 -6.61 -6.90
CA GLN A 273 -41.68 -7.75 -6.14
C GLN A 273 -40.34 -7.43 -5.45
N VAL A 274 -40.21 -7.73 -4.15
CA VAL A 274 -38.95 -7.59 -3.42
C VAL A 274 -37.95 -8.63 -3.93
N ILE A 275 -36.79 -8.17 -4.40
CA ILE A 275 -35.70 -9.03 -4.89
C ILE A 275 -34.45 -8.96 -4.01
N PHE A 276 -34.34 -7.96 -3.14
CA PHE A 276 -33.27 -7.82 -2.15
C PHE A 276 -33.80 -7.04 -0.94
N GLU A 277 -33.47 -7.48 0.27
CA GLU A 277 -33.69 -6.72 1.50
C GLU A 277 -32.67 -7.11 2.58
N ASP A 278 -31.59 -6.32 2.71
CA ASP A 278 -30.52 -6.57 3.68
C ASP A 278 -29.75 -5.29 4.03
N TYR A 279 -28.79 -5.39 4.94
CA TYR A 279 -27.85 -4.33 5.28
C TYR A 279 -26.69 -4.31 4.28
N ILE A 280 -26.28 -3.10 3.89
CA ILE A 280 -25.08 -2.91 3.06
C ILE A 280 -24.18 -1.91 3.77
N PHE A 281 -22.89 -2.20 3.81
CA PHE A 281 -21.91 -1.31 4.43
C PHE A 281 -21.74 -0.02 3.64
N ASP A 282 -21.78 1.10 4.35
CA ASP A 282 -21.50 2.43 3.83
C ASP A 282 -20.13 2.90 4.33
N ARG A 283 -19.13 2.77 3.46
CA ARG A 283 -17.71 2.91 3.79
C ARG A 283 -17.30 4.30 4.28
N ALA A 284 -16.16 4.40 4.95
CA ALA A 284 -15.68 5.65 5.56
C ALA A 284 -15.23 6.78 4.60
N SER A 285 -15.59 6.74 3.32
CA SER A 285 -15.22 7.75 2.31
C SER A 285 -16.24 8.88 2.21
N ASN A 286 -15.89 10.01 1.59
CA ASN A 286 -16.83 11.13 1.38
C ASN A 286 -17.97 10.74 0.45
N ILE A 287 -17.68 9.87 -0.52
CA ILE A 287 -18.66 9.24 -1.40
C ILE A 287 -18.31 7.76 -1.49
N ALA A 288 -19.33 6.91 -1.52
CA ALA A 288 -19.21 5.47 -1.62
C ALA A 288 -19.97 4.95 -2.84
N ASP A 289 -19.72 3.68 -3.16
CA ASP A 289 -20.62 2.88 -3.99
C ASP A 289 -20.88 1.51 -3.35
N PHE A 290 -21.95 0.86 -3.76
CA PHE A 290 -22.19 -0.54 -3.45
C PHE A 290 -22.95 -1.23 -4.58
N TYR A 291 -22.92 -2.56 -4.57
CA TYR A 291 -23.45 -3.39 -5.65
C TYR A 291 -24.49 -4.35 -5.09
N ILE A 292 -25.62 -4.49 -5.78
CA ILE A 292 -26.64 -5.52 -5.52
C ILE A 292 -26.76 -6.38 -6.78
N PRO A 293 -26.44 -7.69 -6.72
CA PRO A 293 -26.69 -8.61 -7.83
C PRO A 293 -28.17 -8.64 -8.19
N LEU A 294 -28.49 -8.58 -9.48
CA LEU A 294 -29.86 -8.60 -10.00
C LEU A 294 -30.20 -9.97 -10.59
N PRO A 295 -31.48 -10.39 -10.55
CA PRO A 295 -31.89 -11.64 -11.19
C PRO A 295 -31.61 -11.64 -12.71
N PRO A 296 -31.21 -12.77 -13.31
CA PRO A 296 -30.81 -12.85 -14.72
C PRO A 296 -31.88 -12.39 -15.72
N ASP A 297 -33.16 -12.56 -15.36
CA ASP A 297 -34.33 -12.19 -16.17
C ASP A 297 -34.67 -10.68 -16.16
N THR A 298 -33.86 -9.86 -15.46
CA THR A 298 -34.00 -8.40 -15.48
C THR A 298 -33.77 -7.85 -16.89
N LYS A 299 -34.65 -6.96 -17.35
CA LYS A 299 -34.69 -6.47 -18.73
C LYS A 299 -35.04 -4.98 -18.84
N SER A 300 -34.80 -4.41 -20.02
CA SER A 300 -35.22 -3.03 -20.33
C SER A 300 -36.74 -2.88 -20.15
N GLY A 301 -37.17 -1.78 -19.54
CA GLY A 301 -38.55 -1.48 -19.20
C GLY A 301 -38.98 -1.92 -17.80
N ASP A 302 -38.21 -2.79 -17.12
CA ASP A 302 -38.47 -3.15 -15.73
C ASP A 302 -38.41 -1.90 -14.83
N GLN A 303 -39.34 -1.81 -13.88
CA GLN A 303 -39.37 -0.76 -12.87
C GLN A 303 -38.64 -1.23 -11.63
N ILE A 304 -37.67 -0.46 -11.16
CA ILE A 304 -37.04 -0.68 -9.87
C ILE A 304 -37.47 0.37 -8.86
N GLU A 305 -37.62 -0.04 -7.60
CA GLU A 305 -37.88 0.82 -6.45
C GLU A 305 -36.84 0.47 -5.37
N LEU A 306 -35.90 1.40 -5.12
CA LEU A 306 -34.90 1.27 -4.08
C LEU A 306 -35.36 2.07 -2.85
N SER A 307 -35.63 1.38 -1.74
CA SER A 307 -36.04 1.96 -0.47
C SER A 307 -34.90 1.94 0.55
N LEU A 308 -34.67 3.05 1.24
CA LEU A 308 -33.90 3.07 2.49
C LEU A 308 -34.85 2.67 3.62
N ARG A 309 -34.58 1.58 4.34
CA ARG A 309 -35.50 1.06 5.38
C ARG A 309 -35.16 1.63 6.74
N LYS A 310 -36.18 2.06 7.48
CA LYS A 310 -36.02 2.38 8.90
C LYS A 310 -36.14 1.10 9.72
N GLU A 311 -35.19 0.89 10.63
CA GLU A 311 -35.32 -0.16 11.63
C GLU A 311 -35.95 0.38 12.91
N ALA A 312 -36.87 -0.37 13.51
CA ALA A 312 -37.37 -0.04 14.83
C ALA A 312 -36.22 -0.15 15.84
N HIS A 313 -36.22 0.72 16.85
CA HIS A 313 -35.28 0.67 17.99
C HIS A 313 -33.79 0.95 17.68
N ARG A 314 -33.43 1.28 16.43
CA ARG A 314 -32.09 1.74 16.05
C ARG A 314 -32.12 3.13 15.45
N ALA A 315 -30.99 3.82 15.55
CA ALA A 315 -30.80 5.04 14.80
C ALA A 315 -30.83 4.77 13.28
N ALA A 316 -31.49 5.65 12.54
CA ALA A 316 -31.53 5.61 11.08
C ALA A 316 -31.21 7.00 10.54
N PHE A 317 -30.41 7.05 9.49
CA PHE A 317 -29.85 8.29 8.96
C PHE A 317 -30.24 8.46 7.49
N PRO A 318 -30.44 9.70 7.01
CA PRO A 318 -30.70 9.95 5.60
C PRO A 318 -29.52 9.52 4.73
N TYR A 319 -29.78 9.29 3.44
CA TYR A 319 -28.76 8.93 2.46
C TYR A 319 -28.69 9.97 1.32
N GLU A 320 -27.48 10.40 0.96
CA GLU A 320 -27.21 11.30 -0.16
C GLU A 320 -26.98 10.49 -1.43
N LEU A 321 -28.05 10.23 -2.18
CA LEU A 321 -28.02 9.47 -3.42
C LEU A 321 -27.53 10.34 -4.58
N ARG A 322 -26.54 9.85 -5.33
CA ARG A 322 -25.94 10.56 -6.49
C ARG A 322 -26.23 9.91 -7.83
N SER A 323 -26.23 8.58 -7.89
CA SER A 323 -26.67 7.85 -9.08
C SER A 323 -27.13 6.43 -8.74
N ILE A 324 -27.99 5.90 -9.61
CA ILE A 324 -28.28 4.48 -9.69
C ILE A 324 -27.96 4.03 -11.11
N GLU A 325 -27.21 2.94 -11.19
CA GLU A 325 -26.58 2.46 -12.40
C GLU A 325 -26.81 0.95 -12.53
N ILE A 326 -26.89 0.47 -13.76
CA ILE A 326 -26.88 -0.95 -14.08
C ILE A 326 -25.56 -1.26 -14.75
N ILE A 327 -24.83 -2.23 -14.19
CA ILE A 327 -23.68 -2.84 -14.83
C ILE A 327 -24.13 -4.16 -15.45
N GLU A 328 -23.86 -4.36 -16.74
CA GLU A 328 -24.08 -5.61 -17.46
C GLU A 328 -22.74 -6.27 -17.81
N GLU A 329 -22.59 -7.55 -17.45
CA GLU A 329 -21.51 -8.41 -17.93
C GLU A 329 -22.08 -9.50 -18.83
N THR A 330 -21.44 -9.80 -19.97
CA THR A 330 -21.82 -10.97 -20.77
C THR A 330 -21.66 -12.27 -19.97
N ALA A 331 -22.63 -13.18 -20.08
CA ALA A 331 -22.74 -14.40 -19.30
C ALA A 331 -23.13 -15.61 -20.17
N ARG A 332 -22.45 -15.81 -21.30
CA ARG A 332 -22.57 -17.01 -22.14
C ARG A 332 -22.23 -18.28 -21.33
N PRO A 333 -22.56 -19.51 -21.79
CA PRO A 333 -22.21 -20.74 -21.08
C PRO A 333 -20.77 -20.80 -20.54
N PHE A 334 -19.82 -20.25 -21.30
CA PHE A 334 -18.51 -19.85 -20.81
C PHE A 334 -18.08 -18.51 -21.41
N GLU A 335 -17.17 -17.81 -20.74
CA GLU A 335 -16.54 -16.57 -21.19
C GLU A 335 -15.01 -16.62 -21.00
N ILE A 336 -14.26 -16.21 -22.03
CA ILE A 336 -12.85 -15.84 -21.85
C ILE A 336 -12.84 -14.47 -21.17
N ILE A 337 -12.38 -14.42 -19.91
CA ILE A 337 -12.32 -13.18 -19.12
C ILE A 337 -11.02 -12.43 -19.41
N SER A 338 -9.89 -13.13 -19.44
CA SER A 338 -8.60 -12.49 -19.68
C SER A 338 -7.58 -13.48 -20.25
N VAL A 339 -6.93 -13.07 -21.32
CA VAL A 339 -5.70 -13.66 -21.85
C VAL A 339 -4.56 -12.67 -21.62
N PRO A 340 -3.42 -13.09 -21.05
CA PRO A 340 -2.27 -12.19 -20.88
C PRO A 340 -1.84 -11.61 -22.23
N ARG A 341 -1.64 -10.28 -22.28
CA ARG A 341 -1.20 -9.60 -23.50
C ARG A 341 0.22 -10.03 -23.89
N PHE A 342 1.10 -10.11 -22.91
CA PHE A 342 2.48 -10.54 -23.06
C PHE A 342 2.75 -11.70 -22.10
N VAL A 343 3.54 -12.67 -22.54
CA VAL A 343 4.03 -13.77 -21.70
C VAL A 343 5.52 -13.93 -21.91
N ARG A 344 6.25 -14.33 -20.88
CA ARG A 344 7.68 -14.57 -21.00
C ARG A 344 7.94 -15.89 -21.73
N GLN A 345 8.99 -15.94 -22.55
CA GLN A 345 9.37 -17.19 -23.21
C GLN A 345 9.57 -18.31 -22.19
N GLN A 346 9.11 -19.52 -22.51
CA GLN A 346 9.30 -20.70 -21.66
C GLN A 346 8.78 -20.52 -20.21
N SER A 347 7.80 -19.65 -19.99
CA SER A 347 7.11 -19.51 -18.71
C SER A 347 5.72 -20.10 -18.77
N ASP A 348 5.25 -20.58 -17.62
CA ASP A 348 3.84 -20.94 -17.46
C ASP A 348 3.01 -19.65 -17.37
N PHE A 349 1.78 -19.69 -17.86
CA PHE A 349 0.80 -18.62 -17.74
C PHE A 349 -0.61 -19.20 -17.68
N GLY A 350 -1.56 -18.42 -17.16
CA GLY A 350 -2.96 -18.80 -17.08
C GLY A 350 -3.88 -17.90 -17.91
N ILE A 351 -4.95 -18.48 -18.42
CA ILE A 351 -6.09 -17.77 -19.04
C ILE A 351 -7.27 -17.87 -18.08
N LEU A 352 -7.83 -16.72 -17.67
CA LEU A 352 -8.99 -16.66 -16.78
C LEU A 352 -10.28 -16.88 -17.58
N ILE A 353 -11.11 -17.80 -17.13
CA ILE A 353 -12.38 -18.18 -17.75
C ILE A 353 -13.47 -18.22 -16.69
N GLU A 354 -14.67 -17.77 -17.05
CA GLU A 354 -15.89 -17.95 -16.24
C GLU A 354 -16.77 -19.01 -16.90
N THR A 355 -17.28 -19.97 -16.13
CA THR A 355 -18.34 -20.88 -16.59
C THR A 355 -19.65 -20.57 -15.87
N ASN A 356 -20.71 -20.34 -16.64
CA ASN A 356 -22.02 -19.95 -16.12
C ASN A 356 -22.98 -21.14 -15.95
N GLN A 357 -22.48 -22.35 -16.21
CA GLN A 357 -23.18 -23.62 -16.04
C GLN A 357 -22.21 -24.66 -15.47
N PRO A 358 -22.69 -25.64 -14.68
CA PRO A 358 -21.84 -26.73 -14.21
C PRO A 358 -21.50 -27.70 -15.35
N ASN A 359 -20.45 -28.51 -15.14
CA ASN A 359 -20.01 -29.57 -16.05
C ASN A 359 -19.64 -29.10 -17.47
N VAL A 360 -19.15 -27.88 -17.62
CA VAL A 360 -18.70 -27.34 -18.91
C VAL A 360 -17.39 -28.01 -19.31
N ARG A 361 -17.38 -28.59 -20.52
CA ARG A 361 -16.19 -29.17 -21.15
C ARG A 361 -15.63 -28.20 -22.18
N LEU A 362 -14.44 -27.68 -21.92
CA LEU A 362 -13.74 -26.75 -22.79
C LEU A 362 -12.69 -27.50 -23.61
N LYS A 363 -12.72 -27.38 -24.93
CA LYS A 363 -11.63 -27.76 -25.83
C LYS A 363 -10.82 -26.51 -26.13
N ILE A 364 -9.53 -26.51 -25.81
CA ILE A 364 -8.64 -25.37 -26.00
C ILE A 364 -7.61 -25.72 -27.06
N SER A 365 -7.41 -24.81 -28.01
CA SER A 365 -6.34 -24.81 -28.99
C SER A 365 -5.53 -23.53 -28.83
N ALA A 366 -4.22 -23.67 -28.60
CA ALA A 366 -3.29 -22.58 -28.35
C ALA A 366 -1.99 -22.84 -29.13
N LYS A 367 -1.93 -22.40 -30.39
CA LYS A 367 -0.78 -22.71 -31.26
C LYS A 367 0.43 -21.89 -30.81
N GLY A 368 1.55 -22.55 -30.52
CA GLY A 368 2.76 -21.90 -29.98
C GLY A 368 2.87 -21.96 -28.45
N SER A 369 1.96 -22.66 -27.77
CA SER A 369 2.10 -23.03 -26.36
C SER A 369 2.19 -24.54 -26.17
N GLU A 370 2.56 -24.96 -24.95
CA GLU A 370 2.52 -26.34 -24.49
C GLU A 370 1.52 -26.49 -23.32
N PRO A 371 0.52 -27.39 -23.43
CA PRO A 371 0.15 -28.13 -24.63
C PRO A 371 -0.46 -27.21 -25.71
N SER A 372 -0.37 -27.60 -26.99
CA SER A 372 -1.02 -26.85 -28.07
C SER A 372 -2.52 -27.13 -28.16
N GLU A 373 -2.96 -28.26 -27.64
CA GLU A 373 -4.36 -28.65 -27.50
C GLU A 373 -4.60 -29.27 -26.12
N GLN A 374 -5.69 -28.89 -25.46
CA GLN A 374 -6.08 -29.49 -24.17
C GLN A 374 -7.60 -29.51 -23.98
N ILE A 375 -8.06 -30.38 -23.10
CA ILE A 375 -9.46 -30.43 -22.68
C ILE A 375 -9.51 -30.15 -21.18
N LYS A 376 -10.25 -29.12 -20.79
CA LYS A 376 -10.52 -28.79 -19.38
C LYS A 376 -11.96 -29.11 -19.04
N GLN A 377 -12.16 -29.90 -17.99
CA GLN A 377 -13.48 -30.16 -17.41
C GLN A 377 -13.68 -29.21 -16.22
N CYS A 378 -14.65 -28.31 -16.33
CA CYS A 378 -15.09 -27.46 -15.24
C CYS A 378 -16.33 -28.10 -14.60
N VAL A 379 -16.17 -28.67 -13.40
CA VAL A 379 -17.26 -29.36 -12.70
C VAL A 379 -18.24 -28.35 -12.12
N ASP A 380 -17.70 -27.39 -11.35
CA ASP A 380 -18.46 -26.31 -10.75
C ASP A 380 -18.57 -25.12 -11.71
N LYS A 381 -19.57 -24.27 -11.47
CA LYS A 381 -19.68 -22.93 -12.10
C LYS A 381 -18.71 -21.95 -11.45
N GLY A 382 -18.40 -20.86 -12.14
CA GLY A 382 -17.59 -19.75 -11.61
C GLY A 382 -16.26 -19.60 -12.33
N LEU A 383 -15.25 -19.09 -11.63
CA LEU A 383 -13.94 -18.79 -12.20
C LEU A 383 -13.04 -20.03 -12.25
N HIS A 384 -12.36 -20.20 -13.38
CA HIS A 384 -11.37 -21.25 -13.61
C HIS A 384 -10.20 -20.72 -14.42
N VAL A 385 -9.06 -21.41 -14.36
CA VAL A 385 -7.88 -21.03 -15.14
C VAL A 385 -7.45 -22.16 -16.07
N VAL A 386 -7.20 -21.84 -17.33
CA VAL A 386 -6.53 -22.73 -18.28
C VAL A 386 -5.04 -22.43 -18.24
N GLN A 387 -4.24 -23.41 -17.83
CA GLN A 387 -2.79 -23.26 -17.72
C GLN A 387 -2.11 -23.71 -19.01
N LEU A 388 -1.13 -22.94 -19.43
CA LEU A 388 -0.33 -23.14 -20.64
C LEU A 388 1.11 -22.75 -20.35
N ARG A 389 2.04 -23.21 -21.19
CA ARG A 389 3.43 -22.80 -21.19
C ARG A 389 3.79 -22.14 -22.50
N ALA A 390 4.40 -20.96 -22.44
CA ALA A 390 4.74 -20.17 -23.62
C ALA A 390 5.89 -20.79 -24.44
N GLY A 391 5.77 -20.76 -25.76
CA GLY A 391 6.78 -21.26 -26.69
C GLY A 391 7.94 -20.30 -26.94
N LYS A 392 8.20 -20.01 -28.22
CA LYS A 392 9.34 -19.23 -28.68
C LYS A 392 9.06 -17.73 -28.65
N ALA A 393 10.06 -16.93 -28.24
CA ALA A 393 9.95 -15.47 -28.26
C ALA A 393 9.77 -14.89 -29.67
N GLY A 394 9.08 -13.75 -29.73
CA GLY A 394 8.73 -13.05 -30.97
C GLY A 394 7.44 -13.55 -31.63
N GLU A 395 6.87 -14.67 -31.17
CA GLU A 395 5.65 -15.25 -31.74
C GLU A 395 4.40 -14.84 -30.96
N SER A 396 3.26 -14.70 -31.64
CA SER A 396 1.94 -14.59 -31.01
C SER A 396 1.36 -15.98 -30.73
N ILE A 397 0.54 -16.14 -29.69
CA ILE A 397 -0.16 -17.41 -29.39
C ILE A 397 -1.67 -17.20 -29.60
N PRO A 398 -2.23 -17.55 -30.77
CA PRO A 398 -3.68 -17.52 -30.99
C PRO A 398 -4.36 -18.59 -30.13
N ILE A 399 -5.38 -18.16 -29.38
CA ILE A 399 -6.17 -19.00 -28.48
C ILE A 399 -7.56 -19.18 -29.07
N GLN A 400 -8.02 -20.42 -29.10
CA GLN A 400 -9.40 -20.77 -29.42
C GLN A 400 -9.94 -21.72 -28.36
N ILE A 401 -11.11 -21.40 -27.81
CA ILE A 401 -11.81 -22.22 -26.84
C ILE A 401 -13.20 -22.57 -27.36
N GLU A 402 -13.53 -23.84 -27.39
CA GLU A 402 -14.80 -24.38 -27.87
C GLU A 402 -15.52 -25.14 -26.74
N SER A 403 -16.83 -24.91 -26.62
CA SER A 403 -17.73 -25.75 -25.83
C SER A 403 -19.11 -25.82 -26.46
N SER A 404 -19.66 -27.03 -26.64
CA SER A 404 -21.03 -27.25 -27.13
C SER A 404 -21.41 -26.45 -28.39
N GLY A 405 -20.47 -26.28 -29.33
CA GLY A 405 -20.67 -25.53 -30.59
C GLY A 405 -20.44 -24.02 -30.49
N GLN A 406 -20.24 -23.46 -29.30
CA GLN A 406 -19.79 -22.09 -29.09
C GLN A 406 -18.27 -22.03 -29.17
N ILE A 407 -17.73 -21.07 -29.94
CA ILE A 407 -16.30 -20.82 -30.09
C ILE A 407 -16.00 -19.39 -29.66
N GLN A 408 -15.02 -19.20 -28.78
CA GLN A 408 -14.42 -17.90 -28.47
C GLN A 408 -12.94 -17.92 -28.84
N GLN A 409 -12.42 -16.77 -29.27
CA GLN A 409 -11.05 -16.61 -29.72
C GLN A 409 -10.45 -15.34 -29.12
N ASP A 410 -9.17 -15.44 -28.78
CA ASP A 410 -8.36 -14.33 -28.27
C ASP A 410 -6.87 -14.63 -28.60
N THR A 411 -5.93 -13.81 -28.19
CA THR A 411 -4.52 -13.98 -28.55
C THR A 411 -3.59 -13.40 -27.49
N VAL A 412 -2.58 -14.18 -27.09
CA VAL A 412 -1.38 -13.60 -26.47
C VAL A 412 -0.64 -12.86 -27.57
N CYS A 413 -0.58 -11.52 -27.49
CA CYS A 413 -0.04 -10.68 -28.56
C CYS A 413 1.39 -11.09 -28.91
N GLN A 414 2.23 -11.37 -27.91
CA GLN A 414 3.59 -11.80 -28.15
C GLN A 414 4.20 -12.54 -26.95
N VAL A 415 5.02 -13.53 -27.25
CA VAL A 415 5.98 -14.14 -26.32
C VAL A 415 7.24 -13.26 -26.26
N ILE A 416 7.57 -12.76 -25.08
CA ILE A 416 8.65 -11.79 -24.85
C ILE A 416 9.93 -12.54 -24.44
N ALA A 417 11.03 -12.23 -25.12
CA ALA A 417 12.41 -12.59 -24.76
C ALA A 417 12.89 -11.76 -23.55
N GLN A 418 12.19 -11.89 -22.43
CA GLN A 418 12.56 -11.26 -21.17
C GLN A 418 13.50 -12.17 -20.37
N SER A 419 14.51 -11.56 -19.77
CA SER A 419 15.53 -12.21 -18.93
C SER A 419 15.61 -11.52 -17.56
N GLY A 420 16.21 -12.20 -16.58
CA GLY A 420 16.37 -11.67 -15.22
C GLY A 420 15.16 -11.92 -14.31
N GLU A 421 15.23 -11.30 -13.13
CA GLU A 421 14.18 -11.33 -12.11
C GLU A 421 12.96 -10.52 -12.58
N PRO A 422 11.73 -11.04 -12.40
CA PRO A 422 10.52 -10.30 -12.73
C PRO A 422 10.38 -9.05 -11.86
N ILE A 423 9.83 -7.99 -12.47
CA ILE A 423 9.43 -6.76 -11.78
C ILE A 423 7.91 -6.74 -11.71
N TYR A 424 7.39 -6.32 -10.57
CA TYR A 424 5.97 -6.39 -10.30
C TYR A 424 5.33 -5.01 -10.21
N LEU A 425 4.13 -4.89 -10.77
CA LEU A 425 3.22 -3.78 -10.57
C LEU A 425 1.91 -4.33 -10.03
N SER A 426 1.34 -3.68 -9.02
CA SER A 426 0.03 -4.02 -8.46
C SER A 426 -0.73 -2.78 -8.01
N SER A 427 -1.99 -3.01 -7.62
CA SER A 427 -2.82 -2.06 -6.88
C SER A 427 -3.50 -2.71 -5.68
N GLY A 428 -3.67 -1.95 -4.59
CA GLY A 428 -4.44 -2.29 -3.39
C GLY A 428 -5.91 -1.86 -3.41
N ASP A 429 -6.51 -1.59 -4.59
CA ASP A 429 -7.94 -1.27 -4.78
C ASP A 429 -8.92 -2.28 -4.17
N GLU A 430 -8.44 -3.50 -3.88
CA GLU A 430 -9.20 -4.53 -3.18
C GLU A 430 -9.76 -4.04 -1.83
N ILE A 431 -9.16 -3.02 -1.23
CA ILE A 431 -9.60 -2.40 0.04
C ILE A 431 -11.07 -1.99 0.08
N TYR A 432 -11.68 -1.74 -1.07
CA TYR A 432 -13.08 -1.37 -1.18
C TYR A 432 -14.05 -2.55 -1.26
N MET A 433 -13.55 -3.77 -1.39
CA MET A 433 -14.36 -4.95 -1.70
C MET A 433 -14.59 -5.83 -0.48
N ASP A 434 -15.85 -6.22 -0.25
CA ASP A 434 -16.16 -7.30 0.67
C ASP A 434 -15.85 -8.66 0.00
N LYS A 435 -15.42 -9.65 0.78
CA LYS A 435 -14.98 -10.95 0.25
C LYS A 435 -16.11 -11.98 0.25
N GLN A 436 -17.23 -11.60 -0.37
CA GLN A 436 -18.34 -12.49 -0.67
C GLN A 436 -18.34 -12.86 -2.16
N TYR A 437 -18.70 -14.12 -2.48
CA TYR A 437 -18.82 -14.56 -3.87
C TYR A 437 -19.79 -13.67 -4.68
N GLY A 438 -19.61 -13.59 -6.00
CA GLY A 438 -20.40 -12.74 -6.89
C GLY A 438 -19.86 -11.32 -7.03
N ILE A 439 -19.81 -10.53 -5.95
CA ILE A 439 -19.25 -9.15 -6.01
C ILE A 439 -17.73 -9.21 -6.11
N TYR A 440 -17.09 -10.07 -5.31
CA TYR A 440 -15.63 -10.20 -5.38
C TYR A 440 -15.18 -10.86 -6.69
N ASP A 441 -15.97 -11.79 -7.25
CA ASP A 441 -15.70 -12.34 -8.59
C ASP A 441 -15.70 -11.23 -9.65
N TYR A 442 -16.67 -10.31 -9.59
CA TYR A 442 -16.72 -9.15 -10.49
C TYR A 442 -15.47 -8.27 -10.38
N PHE A 443 -15.05 -7.91 -9.17
CA PHE A 443 -13.81 -7.15 -8.95
C PHE A 443 -12.57 -7.91 -9.45
N PHE A 444 -12.47 -9.21 -9.14
CA PHE A 444 -11.35 -10.04 -9.55
C PHE A 444 -11.26 -10.15 -11.08
N LYS A 445 -12.39 -10.35 -11.77
CA LYS A 445 -12.47 -10.33 -13.24
C LYS A 445 -12.01 -8.99 -13.81
N TRP A 446 -12.45 -7.87 -13.24
CA TRP A 446 -11.98 -6.54 -13.64
C TRP A 446 -10.47 -6.38 -13.46
N TYR A 447 -9.92 -6.75 -12.30
CA TYR A 447 -8.49 -6.59 -12.01
C TYR A 447 -7.61 -7.29 -13.05
N ILE A 448 -7.96 -8.55 -13.36
CA ILE A 448 -7.20 -9.39 -14.29
C ILE A 448 -7.46 -9.00 -15.75
N SER A 449 -8.69 -8.67 -16.14
CA SER A 449 -9.03 -8.29 -17.52
C SER A 449 -8.55 -6.89 -17.90
N GLN A 450 -8.56 -5.93 -16.95
CA GLN A 450 -8.07 -4.58 -17.18
C GLN A 450 -6.56 -4.45 -17.00
N ARG A 451 -5.83 -5.55 -16.78
CA ARG A 451 -4.37 -5.56 -16.60
C ARG A 451 -3.92 -4.51 -15.59
N ILE A 452 -4.52 -4.54 -14.39
CA ILE A 452 -4.17 -3.60 -13.32
C ILE A 452 -2.72 -3.81 -12.85
N GLY A 453 -2.26 -5.06 -12.88
CA GLY A 453 -0.90 -5.43 -12.51
C GLY A 453 -0.59 -6.88 -12.86
N ASN A 454 0.69 -7.24 -12.79
CA ASN A 454 1.19 -8.63 -12.88
C ASN A 454 1.44 -9.25 -11.48
N TRP A 455 0.96 -8.58 -10.43
CA TRP A 455 0.94 -9.01 -9.03
C TRP A 455 -0.40 -8.64 -8.41
N TYR A 456 -0.88 -9.44 -7.45
CA TYR A 456 -2.11 -9.15 -6.71
C TYR A 456 -1.82 -8.75 -5.25
N GLN A 457 -2.24 -7.56 -4.84
CA GLN A 457 -2.07 -7.09 -3.46
C GLN A 457 -3.38 -7.22 -2.70
N PHE A 458 -3.46 -8.17 -1.76
CA PHE A 458 -4.58 -8.23 -0.82
C PHE A 458 -4.46 -7.11 0.20
N ARG A 459 -5.53 -6.35 0.40
CA ARG A 459 -5.59 -5.21 1.32
C ARG A 459 -6.99 -5.15 1.97
N PRO A 460 -7.35 -6.11 2.81
CA PRO A 460 -8.68 -6.18 3.42
C PRO A 460 -8.97 -4.96 4.30
N SER A 461 -10.24 -4.54 4.43
CA SER A 461 -10.60 -3.53 5.43
C SER A 461 -12.06 -3.56 5.88
N TYR A 462 -12.29 -3.50 7.20
CA TYR A 462 -13.62 -3.19 7.73
C TYR A 462 -14.06 -1.77 7.42
N GLN A 463 -13.14 -0.82 7.47
CA GLN A 463 -13.43 0.60 7.35
C GLN A 463 -13.88 1.01 5.94
N TRP A 464 -13.30 0.38 4.91
CA TRP A 464 -13.58 0.70 3.51
C TRP A 464 -14.47 -0.31 2.79
N SER A 465 -14.62 -1.56 3.29
CA SER A 465 -15.48 -2.56 2.66
C SER A 465 -16.45 -3.29 3.59
N GLY A 466 -16.37 -3.07 4.91
CA GLY A 466 -17.22 -3.77 5.88
C GLY A 466 -16.80 -5.21 6.11
N PHE A 467 -15.69 -5.65 5.52
CA PHE A 467 -15.14 -6.99 5.66
C PHE A 467 -14.63 -7.23 7.09
N ARG A 468 -15.29 -8.12 7.82
CA ARG A 468 -15.00 -8.38 9.25
C ARG A 468 -14.13 -9.60 9.50
N MET A 469 -14.34 -10.64 8.69
CA MET A 469 -13.83 -11.98 8.97
C MET A 469 -13.45 -12.69 7.67
N ALA A 470 -12.22 -13.20 7.62
CA ALA A 470 -11.80 -14.05 6.51
C ALA A 470 -12.41 -15.43 6.61
N ASN A 471 -13.14 -15.84 5.57
CA ASN A 471 -13.53 -17.23 5.37
C ASN A 471 -12.36 -17.97 4.67
N PRO A 472 -11.73 -18.96 5.32
CA PRO A 472 -10.60 -19.68 4.74
C PRO A 472 -10.89 -20.32 3.38
N GLU A 473 -12.11 -20.83 3.16
CA GLU A 473 -12.49 -21.47 1.90
C GLU A 473 -12.53 -20.46 0.75
N ILE A 474 -13.11 -19.28 0.99
CA ILE A 474 -13.19 -18.20 0.00
C ILE A 474 -11.79 -17.67 -0.31
N ILE A 475 -10.98 -17.38 0.71
CA ILE A 475 -9.60 -16.94 0.49
C ILE A 475 -8.82 -18.01 -0.28
N ARG A 476 -8.99 -19.29 0.08
CA ARG A 476 -8.31 -20.40 -0.57
C ARG A 476 -8.67 -20.49 -2.05
N HIS A 477 -9.93 -20.25 -2.41
CA HIS A 477 -10.37 -20.20 -3.80
C HIS A 477 -9.56 -19.18 -4.62
N TYR A 478 -9.46 -17.92 -4.17
CA TYR A 478 -8.77 -16.88 -4.94
C TYR A 478 -7.26 -17.06 -4.99
N VAL A 479 -6.62 -17.51 -3.91
CA VAL A 479 -5.16 -17.75 -3.95
C VAL A 479 -4.81 -18.93 -4.88
N LEU A 480 -5.69 -19.92 -5.02
CA LEU A 480 -5.52 -21.00 -6.01
C LEU A 480 -5.71 -20.50 -7.44
N LEU A 481 -6.64 -19.56 -7.68
CA LEU A 481 -6.76 -18.90 -8.99
C LEU A 481 -5.47 -18.13 -9.32
N LEU A 482 -4.93 -17.35 -8.39
CA LEU A 482 -3.68 -16.62 -8.56
C LEU A 482 -2.48 -17.55 -8.83
N ASP A 483 -2.38 -18.67 -8.12
CA ASP A 483 -1.35 -19.70 -8.38
C ASP A 483 -1.46 -20.30 -9.78
N GLN A 484 -2.69 -20.53 -10.25
CA GLN A 484 -2.92 -21.04 -11.60
C GLN A 484 -2.62 -19.99 -12.67
N LEU A 485 -2.93 -18.72 -12.40
CA LEU A 485 -2.60 -17.57 -13.25
C LEU A 485 -1.11 -17.25 -13.30
N LYS A 486 -0.32 -17.80 -12.37
CA LYS A 486 1.10 -17.45 -12.14
C LYS A 486 1.27 -15.99 -11.75
N MET A 487 0.32 -15.47 -10.97
CA MET A 487 0.33 -14.11 -10.43
C MET A 487 0.74 -14.14 -8.96
N PRO A 488 1.92 -13.60 -8.59
CA PRO A 488 2.35 -13.57 -7.21
C PRO A 488 1.55 -12.56 -6.38
N TYR A 489 1.52 -12.78 -5.07
CA TYR A 489 0.72 -11.96 -4.15
C TYR A 489 1.31 -11.87 -2.74
N ALA A 490 0.90 -10.82 -2.03
CA ALA A 490 1.13 -10.65 -0.60
C ALA A 490 -0.17 -10.25 0.10
N TRP A 491 -0.19 -10.45 1.42
CA TRP A 491 -1.30 -10.05 2.29
C TRP A 491 -0.90 -8.88 3.17
N GLN A 492 -1.48 -7.70 2.94
CA GLN A 492 -1.30 -6.55 3.82
C GLN A 492 -2.12 -6.76 5.09
N VAL A 493 -1.46 -6.74 6.26
CA VAL A 493 -2.11 -7.03 7.53
C VAL A 493 -2.94 -5.84 7.98
N GLU A 494 -4.24 -6.06 8.14
CA GLU A 494 -5.19 -5.03 8.62
C GLU A 494 -5.31 -5.10 10.15
N GLY A 495 -5.51 -3.96 10.81
CA GLY A 495 -5.55 -3.87 12.28
C GLY A 495 -6.01 -2.52 12.82
N ARG A 496 -6.76 -1.73 12.05
CA ARG A 496 -7.19 -0.36 12.38
C ARG A 496 -8.38 -0.32 13.33
N THR A 497 -9.24 -1.33 13.29
CA THR A 497 -10.59 -1.30 13.89
C THR A 497 -10.83 -2.42 14.89
N LEU A 498 -11.72 -2.18 15.86
CA LEU A 498 -12.13 -3.20 16.84
C LEU A 498 -13.07 -4.25 16.23
N ALA A 499 -13.81 -3.89 15.18
CA ALA A 499 -14.83 -4.73 14.57
C ALA A 499 -14.29 -5.94 13.78
N SER A 500 -12.98 -6.03 13.55
CA SER A 500 -12.37 -6.88 12.53
C SER A 500 -11.23 -7.79 13.03
N THR A 501 -11.36 -8.30 14.27
CA THR A 501 -10.32 -9.12 14.92
C THR A 501 -9.92 -10.41 14.18
N ARG A 502 -10.77 -10.90 13.26
CA ARG A 502 -10.51 -12.11 12.45
C ARG A 502 -10.41 -11.83 10.95
N ILE A 503 -10.06 -10.60 10.57
CA ILE A 503 -9.95 -10.19 9.17
C ILE A 503 -8.72 -10.80 8.46
N ASN A 504 -7.66 -11.12 9.21
CA ASN A 504 -6.42 -11.67 8.65
C ASN A 504 -6.40 -13.21 8.71
N PRO A 505 -6.25 -13.92 7.59
CA PRO A 505 -6.19 -15.37 7.54
C PRO A 505 -4.85 -15.92 8.05
N SER A 506 -4.83 -17.22 8.32
CA SER A 506 -3.61 -17.95 8.67
C SER A 506 -2.64 -18.05 7.49
N LEU A 507 -1.34 -18.22 7.76
CA LEU A 507 -0.34 -18.49 6.72
C LEU A 507 -0.69 -19.74 5.90
N GLU A 508 -1.22 -20.79 6.54
CA GLU A 508 -1.66 -22.01 5.87
C GLU A 508 -2.71 -21.74 4.79
N THR A 509 -3.71 -20.90 5.11
CA THR A 509 -4.75 -20.50 4.15
C THR A 509 -4.13 -19.82 2.92
N LEU A 510 -3.16 -18.94 3.16
CA LEU A 510 -2.48 -18.14 2.14
C LEU A 510 -1.40 -18.88 1.36
N GLN A 511 -0.94 -20.06 1.81
CA GLN A 511 0.28 -20.66 1.26
C GLN A 511 0.08 -21.23 -0.14
N THR A 512 0.81 -20.70 -1.12
CA THR A 512 1.01 -21.25 -2.47
C THR A 512 2.44 -20.90 -2.93
N PRO A 513 2.95 -21.46 -4.03
CA PRO A 513 4.21 -21.02 -4.64
C PRO A 513 4.24 -19.52 -5.00
N MET A 514 3.06 -18.90 -5.21
CA MET A 514 2.91 -17.50 -5.57
C MET A 514 2.84 -16.55 -4.34
N PHE A 515 2.83 -17.08 -3.10
CA PHE A 515 2.74 -16.25 -1.90
C PHE A 515 4.10 -15.71 -1.46
N HIS A 516 4.22 -14.39 -1.33
CA HIS A 516 5.45 -13.71 -0.92
C HIS A 516 5.48 -13.24 0.54
N GLY A 517 4.49 -13.64 1.35
CA GLY A 517 4.44 -13.35 2.78
C GLY A 517 3.43 -12.27 3.17
N LYS A 518 3.27 -12.10 4.49
CA LYS A 518 2.49 -11.03 5.08
C LYS A 518 3.29 -9.73 5.07
N GLN A 519 2.61 -8.63 4.79
CA GLN A 519 3.16 -7.29 4.71
C GLN A 519 2.59 -6.42 5.82
N ALA A 520 3.47 -5.99 6.72
CA ALA A 520 3.18 -4.89 7.62
C ALA A 520 3.18 -3.60 6.81
N HIS A 521 2.19 -2.75 7.00
CA HIS A 521 2.13 -1.45 6.34
C HIS A 521 2.08 -0.38 7.42
N GLU A 522 3.04 0.54 7.38
CA GLU A 522 3.15 1.68 8.29
C GLU A 522 3.27 1.30 9.78
N ASN A 523 3.65 0.06 10.08
CA ASN A 523 3.77 -0.44 11.45
C ASN A 523 4.80 0.33 12.31
N ASP A 524 5.70 1.09 11.67
CA ASP A 524 6.66 1.99 12.28
C ASP A 524 6.08 3.36 12.67
N GLY A 525 4.90 3.71 12.16
CA GLY A 525 4.27 5.01 12.37
C GLY A 525 4.03 5.33 13.83
N GLY A 526 3.53 4.37 14.60
CA GLY A 526 3.20 4.57 16.02
C GLY A 526 4.42 4.79 16.90
N TYR A 527 5.61 4.51 16.38
CA TYR A 527 6.86 4.68 17.09
C TYR A 527 7.62 5.94 16.67
N TYR A 528 7.44 6.41 15.43
CA TYR A 528 8.39 7.37 14.88
C TYR A 528 7.85 8.49 13.99
N TYR A 529 6.82 8.27 13.16
CA TYR A 529 6.37 9.33 12.25
C TYR A 529 4.93 9.80 12.44
N TRP A 530 4.03 8.99 13.00
CA TRP A 530 2.75 9.49 13.48
C TRP A 530 2.97 10.33 14.74
N GLN A 531 2.09 11.30 14.98
CA GLN A 531 1.96 11.90 16.30
C GLN A 531 1.46 10.82 17.27
N HIS A 532 1.98 10.80 18.50
CA HIS A 532 1.64 9.77 19.47
C HIS A 532 0.16 9.80 19.84
N PHE A 533 -0.50 8.64 19.73
CA PHE A 533 -1.89 8.53 20.14
C PHE A 533 -2.01 8.75 21.65
N HIS A 534 -2.90 9.65 22.05
CA HIS A 534 -3.23 9.85 23.45
C HIS A 534 -4.01 8.63 23.98
N TYR A 535 -3.74 8.26 25.23
CA TYR A 535 -4.55 7.28 25.94
C TYR A 535 -5.97 7.83 26.15
N GLN A 536 -6.98 7.10 25.68
CA GLN A 536 -8.40 7.48 25.70
C GLN A 536 -9.23 6.59 26.64
N GLY A 537 -8.60 5.98 27.65
CA GLY A 537 -9.28 5.05 28.55
C GLY A 537 -9.52 3.68 27.90
N LEU A 538 -10.64 3.04 28.27
CA LEU A 538 -10.93 1.64 27.92
C LEU A 538 -10.85 1.34 26.41
N PHE A 539 -11.19 2.28 25.53
CA PHE A 539 -11.03 2.08 24.09
C PHE A 539 -9.58 1.78 23.71
N SER A 540 -8.62 2.50 24.29
CA SER A 540 -7.20 2.28 24.01
C SER A 540 -6.71 0.92 24.49
N ASP A 541 -7.18 0.47 25.66
CA ASP A 541 -6.84 -0.85 26.20
C ASP A 541 -7.44 -1.98 25.34
N MET A 542 -8.71 -1.83 24.93
CA MET A 542 -9.37 -2.75 24.01
C MET A 542 -8.66 -2.81 22.66
N ALA A 543 -8.25 -1.66 22.12
CA ALA A 543 -7.50 -1.61 20.87
C ALA A 543 -6.14 -2.31 21.00
N ALA A 544 -5.40 -2.07 22.08
CA ALA A 544 -4.13 -2.73 22.35
C ALA A 544 -4.28 -4.27 22.40
N ARG A 545 -5.33 -4.76 23.06
CA ARG A 545 -5.65 -6.19 23.15
C ARG A 545 -6.03 -6.79 21.79
N ALA A 546 -6.91 -6.12 21.05
CA ALA A 546 -7.55 -6.64 19.83
C ALA A 546 -6.65 -6.59 18.57
N ARG A 547 -5.73 -5.63 18.48
CA ARG A 547 -4.86 -5.46 17.30
C ARG A 547 -4.03 -6.71 17.01
N PRO A 548 -3.88 -7.11 15.73
CA PRO A 548 -2.97 -8.16 15.34
C PRO A 548 -1.52 -7.65 15.30
N PHE A 549 -0.56 -8.55 15.51
CA PHE A 549 0.83 -8.27 15.17
C PHE A 549 0.99 -8.04 13.66
N GLY A 550 1.84 -7.11 13.26
CA GLY A 550 2.06 -6.71 11.87
C GLY A 550 1.01 -5.77 11.29
N GLY A 551 -0.11 -5.53 11.98
CA GLY A 551 -1.11 -4.55 11.56
C GLY A 551 -0.55 -3.13 11.56
N ILE A 552 -1.19 -2.23 10.83
CA ILE A 552 -0.78 -0.83 10.75
C ILE A 552 -0.56 -0.19 12.12
N PHE A 553 -1.53 -0.30 13.04
CA PHE A 553 -1.28 0.07 14.42
C PHE A 553 -0.60 -1.07 15.15
N ALA A 554 0.66 -0.84 15.53
CA ALA A 554 1.48 -1.83 16.19
C ALA A 554 0.81 -2.39 17.45
N LYS A 555 0.75 -3.73 17.56
CA LYS A 555 0.26 -4.40 18.76
C LYS A 555 1.28 -4.19 19.89
N HIS A 556 0.87 -3.47 20.94
CA HIS A 556 1.71 -3.17 22.09
C HIS A 556 0.83 -3.02 23.34
N ARG A 557 1.32 -3.46 24.51
CA ARG A 557 0.66 -3.21 25.80
C ARG A 557 0.74 -1.71 26.11
N PRO A 558 -0.32 -1.03 26.60
CA PRO A 558 -0.19 0.35 27.04
C PRO A 558 0.96 0.50 28.06
N ILE A 559 1.73 1.58 27.94
CA ILE A 559 2.91 1.81 28.79
C ILE A 559 2.47 2.67 29.96
N TYR A 560 2.43 2.08 31.15
CA TYR A 560 2.04 2.76 32.38
C TYR A 560 3.29 3.23 33.12
N THR A 561 3.44 4.54 33.30
CA THR A 561 4.55 5.14 34.02
C THR A 561 4.03 6.06 35.14
N ASN A 562 4.93 6.55 35.98
CA ASN A 562 4.60 7.55 37.00
C ASN A 562 4.28 8.94 36.43
N HIS A 563 4.57 9.20 35.16
CA HIS A 563 4.42 10.50 34.52
C HIS A 563 3.45 10.50 33.33
N GLY A 564 2.85 9.34 33.00
CA GLY A 564 1.83 9.24 31.97
C GLY A 564 1.53 7.80 31.55
N THR A 565 0.42 7.65 30.82
CA THR A 565 0.08 6.41 30.11
C THR A 565 0.20 6.66 28.61
N PHE A 566 1.00 5.85 27.94
CA PHE A 566 1.31 6.02 26.52
C PHE A 566 0.84 4.84 25.67
N ILE A 567 0.50 5.13 24.42
CA ILE A 567 0.16 4.13 23.40
C ILE A 567 1.36 3.96 22.48
N HIS A 568 1.76 2.70 22.24
CA HIS A 568 2.93 2.28 21.45
C HIS A 568 4.29 2.68 22.03
N TYR A 569 4.46 3.92 22.50
CA TYR A 569 5.78 4.47 22.77
C TYR A 569 5.78 5.52 23.88
N ASP A 570 6.71 5.37 24.83
CA ASP A 570 6.97 6.35 25.89
C ASP A 570 7.79 7.51 25.31
N THR A 571 7.19 8.70 25.28
CA THR A 571 7.79 9.91 24.70
C THR A 571 8.87 10.52 25.59
N GLN A 572 9.10 9.96 26.79
CA GLN A 572 10.09 10.43 27.75
C GLN A 572 11.04 9.30 28.19
N GLY A 573 10.89 8.10 27.62
CA GLY A 573 11.59 6.90 28.06
C GLY A 573 13.01 6.72 27.51
N VAL A 574 13.37 7.41 26.42
CA VAL A 574 14.69 7.27 25.80
C VAL A 574 15.73 8.15 26.50
N GLN A 575 16.92 7.59 26.74
CA GLN A 575 17.98 8.28 27.47
C GLN A 575 18.89 9.13 26.56
N ASP A 576 19.29 8.59 25.42
CA ASP A 576 20.25 9.16 24.46
C ASP A 576 20.04 8.63 23.02
N MET A 577 20.85 9.08 22.06
CA MET A 577 20.69 8.68 20.65
C MET A 577 20.86 7.16 20.42
N ALA A 578 21.74 6.49 21.18
CA ALA A 578 21.95 5.05 21.04
C ALA A 578 20.79 4.25 21.63
N ASP A 579 20.23 4.73 22.74
CA ASP A 579 19.07 4.14 23.37
C ASP A 579 17.81 4.28 22.50
N GLY A 580 17.65 5.43 21.83
CA GLY A 580 16.55 5.65 20.89
C GLY A 580 16.58 4.66 19.72
N ALA A 581 17.75 4.48 19.11
CA ALA A 581 17.94 3.51 18.03
C ALA A 581 17.62 2.07 18.47
N ARG A 582 18.14 1.63 19.62
CA ARG A 582 17.87 0.28 20.14
C ARG A 582 16.39 0.08 20.46
N THR A 583 15.76 1.07 21.09
CA THR A 583 14.35 1.00 21.48
C THR A 583 13.45 0.94 20.25
N PHE A 584 13.72 1.75 19.22
CA PHE A 584 12.98 1.70 17.96
C PHE A 584 13.07 0.31 17.31
N VAL A 585 14.28 -0.27 17.18
CA VAL A 585 14.45 -1.62 16.62
C VAL A 585 13.73 -2.68 17.44
N ALA A 586 13.79 -2.60 18.78
CA ALA A 586 13.12 -3.56 19.67
C ALA A 586 11.59 -3.50 19.51
N ASN A 587 11.03 -2.30 19.37
CA ASN A 587 9.59 -2.08 19.18
C ASN A 587 9.08 -2.63 17.85
N ILE A 588 9.81 -2.39 16.76
CA ILE A 588 9.46 -2.96 15.46
C ILE A 588 9.56 -4.49 15.51
N ARG A 589 10.64 -5.03 16.10
CA ARG A 589 10.85 -6.48 16.20
C ARG A 589 9.72 -7.17 16.98
N SER A 590 9.25 -6.55 18.07
CA SER A 590 8.17 -7.11 18.90
C SER A 590 6.80 -7.05 18.21
N SER A 591 6.56 -6.00 17.41
CA SER A 591 5.24 -5.75 16.82
C SER A 591 5.04 -6.33 15.42
N LYS A 592 6.11 -6.69 14.67
CA LYS A 592 6.00 -7.15 13.26
C LYS A 592 5.20 -8.44 13.06
N GLY A 593 5.16 -9.32 14.07
CA GLY A 593 4.50 -10.63 14.00
C GLY A 593 5.07 -11.54 12.91
N GLU A 594 4.16 -12.16 12.16
CA GLU A 594 4.46 -13.04 11.02
C GLU A 594 4.90 -12.29 9.76
N SER A 595 4.95 -10.95 9.79
CA SER A 595 5.30 -10.15 8.63
C SER A 595 6.78 -10.28 8.31
N THR A 596 7.06 -10.67 7.07
CA THR A 596 8.41 -10.70 6.48
C THR A 596 8.66 -9.47 5.60
N ARG A 597 7.59 -8.79 5.20
CA ARG A 597 7.61 -7.57 4.38
C ARG A 597 7.16 -6.36 5.19
N HIS A 598 7.69 -5.18 4.89
CA HIS A 598 7.18 -3.92 5.42
C HIS A 598 7.16 -2.81 4.35
N THR A 599 6.17 -1.92 4.42
CA THR A 599 6.13 -0.67 3.65
C THR A 599 5.84 0.50 4.56
N GLY A 600 6.53 1.63 4.42
CA GLY A 600 6.23 2.87 5.15
C GLY A 600 7.04 4.07 4.66
N PRO A 601 6.74 5.30 5.14
CA PRO A 601 7.26 6.54 4.54
C PRO A 601 8.62 6.98 5.09
N SER A 602 9.12 6.34 6.16
CA SER A 602 10.34 6.78 6.85
C SER A 602 11.62 6.29 6.15
N THR A 603 12.69 7.10 6.15
CA THR A 603 14.03 6.69 5.68
C THR A 603 14.80 5.81 6.68
N LEU A 604 14.09 5.18 7.62
CA LEU A 604 14.66 4.37 8.70
C LEU A 604 14.88 2.90 8.33
N PHE A 605 14.99 2.60 7.03
CA PHE A 605 15.01 1.23 6.48
C PHE A 605 16.05 0.29 7.12
N ARG A 606 17.24 0.79 7.49
CA ARG A 606 18.25 -0.04 8.18
C ARG A 606 17.72 -0.64 9.48
N TYR A 607 16.94 0.12 10.25
CA TYR A 607 16.42 -0.31 11.53
C TYR A 607 15.30 -1.33 11.35
N LEU A 608 14.54 -1.23 10.25
CA LEU A 608 13.56 -2.24 9.86
C LEU A 608 14.25 -3.57 9.47
N TYR A 609 15.38 -3.53 8.76
CA TYR A 609 16.18 -4.73 8.52
C TYR A 609 16.78 -5.31 9.80
N GLN A 610 17.30 -4.48 10.70
CA GLN A 610 17.76 -4.93 12.03
C GLN A 610 16.63 -5.57 12.85
N ALA A 611 15.39 -5.11 12.69
CA ALA A 611 14.22 -5.70 13.33
C ALA A 611 13.80 -7.06 12.75
N GLY A 612 14.35 -7.46 11.59
CA GLY A 612 14.16 -8.78 10.99
C GLY A 612 13.11 -8.83 9.88
N TYR A 613 12.90 -7.74 9.15
CA TYR A 613 12.22 -7.78 7.85
C TYR A 613 13.16 -8.30 6.76
N GLU A 614 12.59 -8.98 5.77
CA GLU A 614 13.32 -9.57 4.65
C GLU A 614 13.21 -8.74 3.37
N TRP A 615 12.10 -8.02 3.21
CA TRP A 615 11.82 -7.12 2.11
C TRP A 615 11.21 -5.82 2.64
N LEU A 616 11.64 -4.68 2.10
CA LEU A 616 11.12 -3.36 2.46
C LEU A 616 10.65 -2.63 1.22
N GLY A 617 9.59 -1.83 1.37
CA GLY A 617 9.15 -0.88 0.38
C GLY A 617 9.05 0.53 0.94
N ALA A 618 9.45 1.51 0.15
CA ALA A 618 9.28 2.92 0.49
C ALA A 618 7.87 3.36 0.10
N GLU A 619 7.13 3.91 1.07
CA GLU A 619 5.88 4.59 0.76
C GLU A 619 6.15 5.96 0.16
N GLN A 620 5.59 6.19 -1.02
CA GLN A 620 5.72 7.41 -1.81
C GLN A 620 4.38 8.13 -1.80
N MET A 621 4.36 9.33 -1.25
CA MET A 621 3.24 10.29 -1.29
C MET A 621 3.60 11.48 -2.17
N TYR A 622 4.28 11.21 -3.28
CA TYR A 622 4.91 12.23 -4.12
C TYR A 622 5.82 13.17 -3.29
N GLY A 623 6.71 12.57 -2.50
CA GLY A 623 7.70 13.28 -1.69
C GLY A 623 9.04 13.39 -2.44
N PRO A 624 10.18 13.51 -1.73
CA PRO A 624 11.51 13.48 -2.34
C PRO A 624 11.88 12.03 -2.71
N GLU A 625 11.24 11.49 -3.76
CA GLU A 625 11.25 10.05 -4.05
C GLU A 625 12.67 9.50 -4.28
N GLU A 626 13.50 10.21 -5.05
CA GLU A 626 14.87 9.80 -5.34
C GLU A 626 15.71 9.72 -4.06
N VAL A 627 15.48 10.63 -3.10
CA VAL A 627 16.16 10.63 -1.79
C VAL A 627 15.74 9.41 -0.96
N ILE A 628 14.43 9.17 -0.85
CA ILE A 628 13.91 8.04 -0.06
C ILE A 628 14.36 6.71 -0.67
N LEU A 629 14.31 6.59 -2.00
CA LEU A 629 14.79 5.42 -2.73
C LEU A 629 16.31 5.24 -2.61
N SER A 630 17.06 6.33 -2.49
CA SER A 630 18.51 6.27 -2.21
C SER A 630 18.79 5.69 -0.82
N ALA A 631 17.96 6.00 0.19
CA ALA A 631 18.03 5.40 1.52
C ALA A 631 17.62 3.93 1.53
N LEU A 632 16.51 3.58 0.87
CA LEU A 632 16.06 2.19 0.77
C LEU A 632 17.10 1.31 0.07
N ARG A 633 17.65 1.79 -1.05
CA ARG A 633 18.67 1.07 -1.82
C ARG A 633 19.97 0.91 -1.04
N GLY A 634 20.48 1.97 -0.42
CA GLY A 634 21.70 1.90 0.38
C GLY A 634 21.55 0.98 1.60
N ALA A 635 20.41 1.01 2.28
CA ALA A 635 20.08 0.05 3.33
C ALA A 635 19.99 -1.39 2.79
N SER A 636 19.34 -1.58 1.64
CA SER A 636 19.23 -2.90 1.01
C SER A 636 20.61 -3.50 0.71
N TYR A 637 21.53 -2.72 0.14
CA TYR A 637 22.90 -3.18 -0.11
C TYR A 637 23.67 -3.50 1.18
N ALA A 638 23.55 -2.66 2.21
CA ALA A 638 24.22 -2.92 3.50
C ALA A 638 23.76 -4.23 4.15
N TYR A 639 22.51 -4.63 3.94
CA TYR A 639 21.92 -5.85 4.50
C TYR A 639 21.80 -7.00 3.47
N SER A 640 22.55 -6.93 2.37
CA SER A 640 22.60 -7.96 1.32
C SER A 640 21.23 -8.33 0.73
N LYS A 641 20.34 -7.34 0.61
CA LYS A 641 19.03 -7.49 0.01
C LYS A 641 19.10 -7.11 -1.47
N THR A 642 18.65 -8.03 -2.31
CA THR A 642 18.62 -7.88 -3.76
C THR A 642 17.28 -7.34 -4.27
N GLN A 643 16.25 -7.38 -3.43
CA GLN A 643 14.88 -6.94 -3.75
C GLN A 643 14.36 -6.01 -2.65
N TYR A 644 13.73 -4.94 -3.09
CA TYR A 644 13.03 -3.93 -2.32
C TYR A 644 11.99 -3.29 -3.23
N GLY A 645 11.07 -2.47 -2.72
CA GLY A 645 10.11 -1.82 -3.61
C GLY A 645 9.48 -0.54 -3.13
N THR A 646 8.27 -0.29 -3.59
CA THR A 646 7.53 0.94 -3.32
C THR A 646 6.05 0.69 -3.11
N LEU A 647 5.43 1.54 -2.29
CA LEU A 647 3.99 1.67 -2.17
C LEU A 647 3.62 3.11 -2.51
N HIS A 648 2.74 3.35 -3.47
CA HIS A 648 2.41 4.68 -3.98
C HIS A 648 1.03 5.09 -3.48
N ALA A 649 1.01 5.97 -2.48
CA ALA A 649 -0.18 6.47 -1.82
C ALA A 649 -0.88 7.51 -2.71
N MET A 650 -1.63 7.05 -3.71
CA MET A 650 -2.13 7.90 -4.80
C MET A 650 -3.08 9.01 -4.34
N GLN A 651 -3.83 8.79 -3.27
CA GLN A 651 -4.77 9.76 -2.71
C GLN A 651 -4.08 10.77 -1.77
N TRP A 652 -2.92 10.40 -1.22
CA TRP A 652 -2.25 11.13 -0.16
C TRP A 652 -1.06 11.90 -0.75
N GLY A 653 -0.91 13.16 -0.35
CA GLY A 653 0.23 13.99 -0.77
C GLY A 653 0.02 14.76 -2.07
N SER A 654 -1.11 14.61 -2.77
CA SER A 654 -1.45 15.54 -3.84
C SER A 654 -2.92 15.66 -4.19
N GLY A 655 -3.34 16.85 -4.61
CA GLY A 655 -4.72 17.08 -5.03
C GLY A 655 -4.86 18.11 -6.14
N PRO A 656 -6.07 18.24 -6.70
CA PRO A 656 -7.13 17.23 -6.67
C PRO A 656 -6.81 16.05 -7.61
N PHE A 657 -7.36 14.86 -7.36
CA PHE A 657 -7.22 13.68 -8.24
C PHE A 657 -7.73 13.93 -9.68
N THR A 658 -8.55 14.96 -9.87
CA THR A 658 -9.07 15.41 -11.17
C THR A 658 -8.13 16.35 -11.93
N ASP A 659 -7.03 16.79 -11.32
CA ASP A 659 -5.97 17.52 -12.01
C ASP A 659 -5.33 16.62 -13.09
N PRO A 660 -5.33 17.01 -14.37
CA PRO A 660 -4.69 16.23 -15.43
C PRO A 660 -3.22 15.88 -15.15
N CYS A 661 -2.50 16.75 -14.42
CA CYS A 661 -1.11 16.49 -14.04
C CYS A 661 -0.98 15.37 -12.99
N HIS A 662 -2.03 15.03 -12.25
CA HIS A 662 -2.00 13.96 -11.26
C HIS A 662 -1.65 12.60 -11.88
N ALA A 663 -2.29 12.22 -12.98
CA ALA A 663 -1.99 10.96 -13.67
C ALA A 663 -0.56 10.92 -14.23
N LEU A 664 -0.04 12.06 -14.71
CA LEU A 664 1.37 12.15 -15.14
C LEU A 664 2.31 11.92 -13.97
N ARG A 665 2.01 12.49 -12.80
CA ARG A 665 2.85 12.34 -11.62
C ARG A 665 2.79 10.92 -11.05
N LEU A 666 1.65 10.23 -11.13
CA LEU A 666 1.58 8.78 -10.88
C LEU A 666 2.56 8.03 -11.80
N TYR A 667 2.51 8.29 -13.11
CA TYR A 667 3.42 7.66 -14.05
C TYR A 667 4.89 7.92 -13.70
N LEU A 668 5.24 9.17 -13.40
CA LEU A 668 6.61 9.56 -13.02
C LEU A 668 7.06 8.85 -11.74
N SER A 669 6.20 8.75 -10.73
CA SER A 669 6.48 8.05 -9.47
C SER A 669 6.78 6.57 -9.71
N LEU A 670 5.96 5.90 -10.52
CA LEU A 670 6.20 4.51 -10.92
C LEU A 670 7.51 4.36 -11.72
N ALA A 671 7.77 5.26 -12.67
CA ALA A 671 8.97 5.24 -13.49
C ALA A 671 10.24 5.47 -12.66
N VAL A 672 10.24 6.44 -11.75
CA VAL A 672 11.35 6.71 -10.82
C VAL A 672 11.63 5.49 -9.94
N ALA A 673 10.59 4.87 -9.39
CA ALA A 673 10.73 3.63 -8.62
C ALA A 673 11.40 2.51 -9.43
N TYR A 674 10.96 2.27 -10.67
CA TYR A 674 11.58 1.29 -11.57
C TYR A 674 13.06 1.62 -11.83
N MET A 675 13.34 2.87 -12.20
CA MET A 675 14.66 3.38 -12.55
C MET A 675 15.65 3.27 -11.39
N HIS A 676 15.16 3.38 -10.15
CA HIS A 676 15.94 3.32 -8.90
C HIS A 676 16.04 1.91 -8.30
N GLY A 677 15.52 0.89 -8.98
CA GLY A 677 15.73 -0.52 -8.65
C GLY A 677 14.57 -1.21 -7.91
N SER A 678 13.42 -0.55 -7.72
CA SER A 678 12.23 -1.18 -7.15
C SER A 678 11.86 -2.46 -7.90
N SER A 679 11.74 -3.59 -7.20
CA SER A 679 11.33 -4.88 -7.77
C SER A 679 9.82 -5.10 -7.69
N HIS A 680 9.11 -4.30 -6.89
CA HIS A 680 7.67 -4.35 -6.75
C HIS A 680 7.14 -2.94 -6.46
N LEU A 681 6.31 -2.45 -7.37
CA LEU A 681 5.65 -1.17 -7.34
C LEU A 681 4.17 -1.41 -7.04
N ASN A 682 3.69 -0.99 -5.88
CA ASN A 682 2.28 -1.17 -5.51
C ASN A 682 1.59 0.18 -5.41
N THR A 683 0.58 0.45 -6.23
CA THR A 683 -0.31 1.58 -5.98
C THR A 683 -1.23 1.25 -4.82
N GLU A 684 -1.41 2.18 -3.89
CA GLU A 684 -2.16 1.91 -2.67
C GLU A 684 -3.65 1.66 -2.98
N GLU A 685 -4.29 2.57 -3.71
CA GLU A 685 -5.64 2.44 -4.27
C GLU A 685 -5.92 3.52 -5.34
N ALA A 686 -7.18 3.63 -5.80
CA ALA A 686 -7.76 4.68 -6.64
C ALA A 686 -7.83 4.42 -8.15
N LEU A 687 -7.58 3.19 -8.63
CA LEU A 687 -7.88 2.81 -10.02
C LEU A 687 -9.31 2.26 -10.16
N TRP A 688 -9.85 1.64 -9.10
CA TRP A 688 -11.26 1.22 -9.06
C TRP A 688 -12.18 2.39 -8.74
N THR A 689 -11.89 3.08 -7.63
CA THR A 689 -12.57 4.29 -7.13
C THR A 689 -11.69 4.99 -6.11
N ASP A 690 -11.81 6.32 -5.98
CA ASP A 690 -11.20 7.11 -4.91
C ASP A 690 -12.19 7.51 -3.80
N GLU A 691 -11.72 8.20 -2.75
CA GLU A 691 -12.56 8.69 -1.64
C GLU A 691 -13.51 9.86 -2.02
N TYR A 692 -13.37 10.40 -3.23
CA TYR A 692 -14.09 11.57 -3.76
C TYR A 692 -14.98 11.23 -4.96
N ALA A 693 -15.22 9.94 -5.23
CA ALA A 693 -16.00 9.38 -6.34
C ALA A 693 -15.46 9.66 -7.76
N ASN A 694 -14.14 9.77 -7.91
CA ASN A 694 -13.50 9.51 -9.18
C ASN A 694 -13.27 8.01 -9.32
N ASP A 695 -13.90 7.39 -10.31
CA ASP A 695 -13.83 5.95 -10.55
C ASP A 695 -13.30 5.64 -11.95
N ARG A 696 -13.11 4.35 -12.24
CA ARG A 696 -12.66 3.84 -13.55
C ARG A 696 -13.46 4.32 -14.77
N TYR A 697 -14.68 4.84 -14.60
CA TYR A 697 -15.50 5.36 -15.70
C TYR A 697 -15.26 6.86 -15.94
N THR A 698 -14.76 7.58 -14.95
CA THR A 698 -14.46 9.01 -15.04
C THR A 698 -13.27 9.30 -15.95
N LYS A 699 -13.13 10.56 -16.39
CA LYS A 699 -11.99 11.01 -17.20
C LYS A 699 -10.67 10.81 -16.45
N SER A 700 -10.58 11.28 -15.20
CA SER A 700 -9.40 11.12 -14.36
C SER A 700 -9.09 9.65 -14.12
N GLY A 701 -10.06 8.80 -13.79
CA GLY A 701 -9.83 7.36 -13.62
C GLY A 701 -9.23 6.69 -14.86
N LYS A 702 -9.68 7.06 -16.06
CA LYS A 702 -9.11 6.57 -17.33
C LYS A 702 -7.69 7.06 -17.58
N GLU A 703 -7.38 8.30 -17.21
CA GLU A 703 -6.02 8.87 -17.31
C GLU A 703 -5.05 8.18 -16.35
N HIS A 704 -5.48 7.84 -15.14
CA HIS A 704 -4.68 7.05 -14.18
C HIS A 704 -4.49 5.61 -14.65
N LEU A 705 -5.54 4.98 -15.18
CA LEU A 705 -5.42 3.64 -15.76
C LEU A 705 -4.45 3.64 -16.96
N HIS A 706 -4.45 4.71 -17.77
CA HIS A 706 -3.47 4.89 -18.83
C HIS A 706 -2.04 4.96 -18.28
N ALA A 707 -1.79 5.76 -17.23
CA ALA A 707 -0.50 5.83 -16.56
C ALA A 707 -0.02 4.47 -16.03
N GLN A 708 -0.93 3.72 -15.38
CA GLN A 708 -0.69 2.35 -14.91
C GLN A 708 -0.28 1.42 -16.07
N HIS A 709 -1.01 1.48 -17.19
CA HIS A 709 -0.74 0.65 -18.37
C HIS A 709 0.57 1.00 -19.06
N GLN A 710 0.96 2.28 -19.15
CA GLN A 710 2.25 2.67 -19.72
C GLN A 710 3.41 2.04 -18.93
N MET A 711 3.32 2.01 -17.60
CA MET A 711 4.33 1.35 -16.77
C MET A 711 4.29 -0.18 -16.91
N LEU A 712 3.10 -0.79 -16.88
CA LEU A 712 2.97 -2.25 -16.99
C LEU A 712 3.48 -2.77 -18.34
N ASP A 713 3.12 -2.09 -19.44
CA ASP A 713 3.59 -2.43 -20.78
C ASP A 713 5.13 -2.37 -20.86
N PHE A 714 5.76 -1.37 -20.21
CA PHE A 714 7.22 -1.30 -20.12
C PHE A 714 7.79 -2.48 -19.32
N ILE A 715 7.25 -2.75 -18.12
CA ILE A 715 7.68 -3.85 -17.23
C ILE A 715 7.58 -5.22 -17.91
N GLU A 716 6.51 -5.49 -18.65
CA GLU A 716 6.29 -6.80 -19.28
C GLU A 716 7.14 -7.01 -20.54
N THR A 717 7.67 -5.95 -21.15
CA THR A 717 8.40 -6.02 -22.42
C THR A 717 9.92 -5.85 -22.28
N HIS A 718 10.40 -5.27 -21.18
CA HIS A 718 11.82 -4.97 -20.98
C HIS A 718 12.48 -5.87 -19.94
N SER A 719 13.74 -6.23 -20.16
CA SER A 719 14.58 -6.78 -19.07
C SER A 719 15.35 -5.65 -18.39
N ARG A 720 15.24 -5.52 -17.06
CA ARG A 720 16.14 -4.65 -16.29
C ARG A 720 17.49 -5.33 -16.16
N ARG A 721 18.44 -4.98 -17.02
CA ARG A 721 19.76 -5.63 -17.13
C ARG A 721 20.80 -4.92 -16.29
N GLY A 722 21.73 -5.68 -15.73
CA GLY A 722 22.86 -5.16 -14.99
C GLY A 722 22.51 -4.67 -13.58
N THR A 723 23.36 -3.79 -13.06
CA THR A 723 23.21 -3.20 -11.73
C THR A 723 23.21 -1.69 -11.81
N LEU A 724 22.32 -1.05 -11.05
CA LEU A 724 22.31 0.40 -10.89
C LEU A 724 23.67 0.86 -10.35
N THR A 725 24.23 1.87 -11.00
CA THR A 725 25.58 2.39 -10.72
C THR A 725 25.49 3.77 -10.07
N SER A 726 25.73 3.82 -8.77
CA SER A 726 25.96 5.04 -8.00
C SER A 726 27.46 5.19 -7.72
N ARG A 727 28.05 6.36 -8.00
CA ARG A 727 29.50 6.59 -7.76
C ARG A 727 29.79 7.23 -6.40
N VAL A 728 28.81 7.89 -5.81
CA VAL A 728 28.91 8.54 -4.51
C VAL A 728 27.90 7.90 -3.57
N ALA A 729 28.31 7.67 -2.33
CA ALA A 729 27.40 7.34 -1.24
C ALA A 729 27.50 8.38 -0.13
N VAL A 730 26.33 8.76 0.39
CA VAL A 730 26.21 9.58 1.61
C VAL A 730 26.02 8.62 2.78
N LEU A 731 26.84 8.74 3.81
CA LEU A 731 26.78 7.87 4.97
C LEU A 731 25.67 8.29 5.93
N GLN A 732 24.77 7.36 6.22
CA GLN A 732 23.86 7.44 7.37
C GLN A 732 24.60 6.88 8.60
N GLY A 733 25.08 7.78 9.45
CA GLY A 733 25.93 7.44 10.60
C GLY A 733 25.20 6.62 11.67
N LYS A 734 25.95 6.03 12.61
CA LYS A 734 25.40 5.16 13.66
C LYS A 734 24.49 5.98 14.58
N ASN A 735 23.33 5.43 14.94
CA ASN A 735 22.30 6.08 15.78
C ASN A 735 21.66 7.35 15.17
N ASP A 736 21.80 7.56 13.86
CA ASP A 736 21.11 8.64 13.17
C ASP A 736 19.58 8.44 13.19
N ALA A 737 18.87 9.54 13.45
CA ALA A 737 17.42 9.63 13.69
C ALA A 737 16.65 10.27 12.52
N TRP A 738 17.32 10.59 11.42
CA TRP A 738 16.70 11.30 10.30
C TRP A 738 15.77 10.40 9.49
N LYS A 739 14.52 10.85 9.32
CA LYS A 739 13.42 10.09 8.70
C LYS A 739 12.92 10.66 7.37
N SER A 740 13.53 11.74 6.86
CA SER A 740 13.05 12.58 5.76
C SER A 740 11.69 13.23 6.05
N PHE A 741 10.61 12.44 6.21
CA PHE A 741 9.23 12.91 6.35
C PHE A 741 9.01 13.78 7.61
N GLY A 742 8.91 15.09 7.40
CA GLY A 742 8.69 16.11 8.44
C GLY A 742 9.87 16.35 9.38
N ARG A 743 9.96 17.59 9.91
CA ARG A 743 10.97 18.00 10.92
C ARG A 743 10.52 17.72 12.36
N GLY A 744 10.08 16.50 12.62
CA GLY A 744 9.66 16.06 13.96
C GLY A 744 10.83 15.86 14.94
N PRO A 745 10.54 15.65 16.23
CA PRO A 745 11.58 15.37 17.23
C PRO A 745 12.32 14.06 16.94
N LEU A 746 13.61 14.03 17.30
CA LEU A 746 14.49 12.87 17.28
C LEU A 746 13.92 11.77 18.17
N TRP A 747 13.92 10.53 17.67
CA TRP A 747 13.36 9.39 18.41
C TRP A 747 11.94 9.57 18.89
N SER A 748 11.19 10.50 18.28
CA SER A 748 9.85 10.93 18.67
C SER A 748 9.71 11.20 20.18
N GLN A 749 10.76 11.77 20.79
CA GLN A 749 10.77 12.10 22.21
C GLN A 749 10.39 13.55 22.48
N ASP A 750 9.77 13.79 23.64
CA ASP A 750 9.40 15.11 24.13
C ASP A 750 10.58 15.80 24.82
N GLY A 751 10.68 17.12 24.64
CA GLY A 751 11.65 17.96 25.34
C GLY A 751 12.62 18.68 24.40
N LYS A 752 13.29 19.71 24.94
CA LYS A 752 14.13 20.61 24.13
C LYS A 752 15.31 19.91 23.45
N LYS A 753 15.92 18.92 24.12
CA LYS A 753 17.10 18.21 23.59
C LYS A 753 16.80 17.33 22.37
N TRP A 754 15.56 16.90 22.23
CA TRP A 754 15.12 16.00 21.15
C TRP A 754 14.57 16.73 19.94
N LYS A 755 14.64 18.06 19.89
CA LYS A 755 14.17 18.80 18.70
C LYS A 755 15.02 18.44 17.47
N PHE A 756 14.40 18.56 16.30
CA PHE A 756 15.12 18.50 15.03
C PHE A 756 16.31 19.49 15.07
N ASN A 757 17.51 19.01 14.74
CA ASN A 757 18.76 19.73 14.98
C ASN A 757 19.66 19.75 13.73
N ALA A 758 20.80 20.43 13.83
CA ALA A 758 21.75 20.60 12.73
C ALA A 758 22.25 19.27 12.13
N ALA A 759 22.32 18.20 12.91
CA ALA A 759 22.68 16.88 12.39
C ALA A 759 21.63 16.39 11.38
N CYS A 760 20.35 16.48 11.71
CA CYS A 760 19.27 16.13 10.77
C CYS A 760 19.12 17.14 9.63
N GLU A 761 19.31 18.44 9.87
CA GLU A 761 19.30 19.48 8.82
C GLU A 761 20.40 19.27 7.78
N SER A 762 21.48 18.55 8.13
CA SER A 762 22.59 18.32 7.20
C SER A 762 22.20 17.45 6.00
N PHE A 763 21.12 16.68 6.10
CA PHE A 763 20.55 15.99 4.95
C PHE A 763 19.91 16.94 3.93
N ASP A 764 19.61 18.20 4.27
CA ASP A 764 19.14 19.20 3.31
C ASP A 764 20.18 19.45 2.18
N LEU A 765 21.45 19.13 2.42
CA LEU A 765 22.53 19.25 1.43
C LEU A 765 22.46 18.18 0.33
N LEU A 766 21.57 17.19 0.44
CA LEU A 766 21.28 16.26 -0.66
C LEU A 766 20.75 16.97 -1.93
N LYS A 767 20.32 18.23 -1.82
CA LYS A 767 20.02 19.12 -2.95
C LYS A 767 21.20 19.31 -3.92
N VAL A 768 22.43 19.03 -3.51
CA VAL A 768 23.58 18.96 -4.44
C VAL A 768 23.36 17.88 -5.52
N PHE A 769 22.74 16.77 -5.16
CA PHE A 769 22.48 15.64 -6.05
C PHE A 769 21.05 15.63 -6.61
N TYR A 770 20.10 16.17 -5.85
CA TYR A 770 18.66 16.15 -6.09
C TYR A 770 18.07 17.55 -5.87
N PRO A 771 18.41 18.54 -6.73
CA PRO A 771 18.21 19.97 -6.45
C PRO A 771 16.74 20.40 -6.30
N ASP A 772 15.81 19.70 -6.94
CA ASP A 772 14.39 20.07 -6.95
C ASP A 772 13.63 19.45 -5.78
N ASN A 773 14.22 18.46 -5.10
CA ASN A 773 13.53 17.71 -4.04
C ASN A 773 13.34 18.55 -2.77
N ILE A 774 12.12 18.53 -2.23
CA ILE A 774 11.81 19.05 -0.89
C ILE A 774 11.93 17.91 0.12
N ILE A 775 12.97 17.98 0.95
CA ILE A 775 13.48 16.84 1.72
C ILE A 775 12.61 16.46 2.93
N ASP A 776 11.76 17.39 3.39
CA ASP A 776 10.93 17.26 4.60
C ASP A 776 9.42 17.37 4.36
N GLY A 777 8.97 17.33 3.10
CA GLY A 777 7.58 17.55 2.73
C GLY A 777 7.01 16.50 1.77
N CYS A 778 5.68 16.46 1.75
CA CYS A 778 4.85 15.89 0.69
C CYS A 778 3.84 16.98 0.27
N GLY A 779 3.41 17.00 -0.98
CA GLY A 779 2.57 18.08 -1.52
C GLY A 779 3.15 18.63 -2.81
N PRO A 780 2.35 19.25 -3.71
CA PRO A 780 2.56 19.41 -5.16
C PRO A 780 3.87 20.05 -5.67
N GLU A 781 4.86 20.32 -4.84
CA GLU A 781 6.11 20.96 -5.23
C GLU A 781 7.30 20.03 -4.97
N GLY A 782 8.28 20.02 -5.87
CA GLY A 782 9.59 19.39 -5.64
C GLY A 782 9.59 17.85 -5.49
N TRP A 783 8.89 17.16 -6.39
CA TRP A 783 8.69 15.69 -6.36
C TRP A 783 9.71 14.88 -7.13
N PHE A 784 10.06 15.38 -8.31
CA PHE A 784 10.90 14.72 -9.27
C PHE A 784 12.00 15.68 -9.63
N THR A 785 13.23 15.17 -9.73
CA THR A 785 14.39 16.03 -9.87
C THR A 785 15.33 15.59 -10.99
N THR A 786 16.12 16.52 -11.49
CA THR A 786 17.27 16.19 -12.32
C THR A 786 18.35 15.47 -11.52
N THR A 787 19.16 14.64 -12.18
CA THR A 787 20.27 13.90 -11.56
C THR A 787 21.62 14.37 -12.14
N PRO A 788 22.11 15.59 -11.84
CA PRO A 788 23.30 16.18 -12.47
C PRO A 788 24.55 15.31 -12.36
N TYR A 789 24.68 14.53 -11.28
CA TYR A 789 25.81 13.63 -11.05
C TYR A 789 25.43 12.15 -11.10
N GLY A 790 24.26 11.83 -11.66
CA GLY A 790 23.63 10.51 -11.56
C GLY A 790 23.07 10.25 -10.15
N THR A 791 22.73 9.00 -9.86
CA THR A 791 22.18 8.60 -8.55
C THR A 791 23.27 8.47 -7.49
N ILE A 792 22.89 8.75 -6.25
CA ILE A 792 23.68 8.44 -5.05
C ILE A 792 22.96 7.44 -4.16
N ASP A 793 23.68 6.80 -3.25
CA ASP A 793 23.06 5.93 -2.24
C ASP A 793 23.22 6.53 -0.84
N LEU A 794 22.20 6.42 0.00
CA LEU A 794 22.30 6.72 1.42
C LEU A 794 22.66 5.42 2.14
N LEU A 795 23.95 5.24 2.42
CA LEU A 795 24.54 3.99 2.87
C LEU A 795 24.67 3.98 4.40
N PRO A 796 24.09 3.00 5.11
CA PRO A 796 24.35 2.82 6.54
C PRO A 796 25.84 2.62 6.81
N ILE A 797 26.37 3.29 7.84
CA ILE A 797 27.81 3.19 8.18
C ILE A 797 28.26 1.76 8.49
N GLU A 798 27.35 0.90 8.94
CA GLU A 798 27.64 -0.50 9.21
C GLU A 798 27.83 -1.36 7.95
N ALA A 799 27.68 -0.80 6.73
CA ALA A 799 27.79 -1.54 5.48
C ALA A 799 29.07 -2.40 5.37
N PRO A 800 28.98 -3.59 4.76
CA PRO A 800 30.15 -4.44 4.47
C PRO A 800 31.21 -3.75 3.61
N GLN A 801 32.47 -4.19 3.76
CA GLN A 801 33.61 -3.57 3.08
C GLN A 801 33.48 -3.62 1.55
N ASP A 802 33.02 -4.73 0.99
CA ASP A 802 32.81 -4.93 -0.44
C ASP A 802 31.73 -3.99 -0.99
N VAL A 803 30.67 -3.73 -0.21
CA VAL A 803 29.65 -2.74 -0.55
C VAL A 803 30.24 -1.32 -0.56
N MET A 804 30.98 -0.93 0.48
CA MET A 804 31.65 0.39 0.53
C MET A 804 32.59 0.61 -0.65
N ASN A 805 33.33 -0.42 -1.06
CA ASN A 805 34.30 -0.34 -2.16
C ASN A 805 33.66 -0.13 -3.54
N ARG A 806 32.32 -0.20 -3.67
CA ARG A 806 31.61 0.11 -4.92
C ARG A 806 31.65 1.61 -5.26
N TYR A 807 31.80 2.47 -4.25
CA TYR A 807 31.71 3.91 -4.37
C TYR A 807 33.10 4.56 -4.51
N ARG A 808 33.20 5.61 -5.32
CA ARG A 808 34.40 6.45 -5.46
C ARG A 808 34.56 7.42 -4.29
N ALA A 809 33.44 7.84 -3.69
CA ALA A 809 33.45 8.70 -2.53
C ALA A 809 32.37 8.31 -1.50
N LEU A 810 32.72 8.48 -0.23
CA LEU A 810 31.83 8.42 0.93
C LEU A 810 31.76 9.81 1.58
N ILE A 811 30.55 10.33 1.79
CA ILE A 811 30.32 11.68 2.34
C ILE A 811 29.49 11.56 3.61
N PHE A 812 29.98 12.05 4.74
CA PHE A 812 29.16 12.20 5.94
C PHE A 812 28.26 13.43 5.86
N LEU A 813 27.02 13.34 6.38
CA LEU A 813 26.13 14.49 6.57
C LEU A 813 25.55 14.53 7.99
N GLY A 814 24.85 13.45 8.38
CA GLY A 814 24.05 13.41 9.59
C GLY A 814 24.80 13.08 10.87
N TRP A 815 24.04 12.65 11.88
CA TRP A 815 24.58 12.20 13.15
C TRP A 815 25.42 10.93 12.95
N ASN A 816 26.56 10.86 13.63
CA ASN A 816 27.32 9.63 13.74
C ASN A 816 27.88 9.45 15.16
N THR A 817 27.55 8.34 15.80
CA THR A 817 28.27 7.86 16.98
C THR A 817 29.49 7.04 16.54
N TYR A 818 30.68 7.46 16.98
CA TYR A 818 31.94 6.79 16.69
C TYR A 818 31.93 5.33 17.14
N ASP A 819 32.44 4.46 16.27
CA ASP A 819 32.61 3.03 16.49
C ASP A 819 33.89 2.59 15.79
N ALA A 820 34.80 1.96 16.53
CA ALA A 820 36.13 1.61 16.02
C ALA A 820 36.07 0.62 14.85
N ASP A 821 35.17 -0.36 14.89
CA ASP A 821 35.05 -1.39 13.85
C ASP A 821 34.56 -0.78 12.53
N TYR A 822 33.71 0.24 12.62
CA TYR A 822 33.19 0.94 11.44
C TYR A 822 34.26 1.85 10.84
N PHE A 823 35.02 2.56 11.69
CA PHE A 823 36.15 3.37 11.23
C PHE A 823 37.32 2.54 10.70
N GLU A 824 37.47 1.29 11.15
CA GLU A 824 38.41 0.36 10.53
C GLU A 824 38.05 0.04 9.07
N ARG A 825 36.75 -0.18 8.78
CA ARG A 825 36.29 -0.38 7.39
C ARG A 825 36.46 0.87 6.53
N ILE A 826 36.18 2.04 7.10
CA ILE A 826 36.43 3.33 6.44
C ILE A 826 37.92 3.51 6.14
N ARG A 827 38.81 3.17 7.09
CA ARG A 827 40.26 3.17 6.89
C ARG A 827 40.65 2.31 5.71
N ASN A 828 40.18 1.07 5.68
CA ASN A 828 40.46 0.14 4.58
C ASN A 828 39.92 0.62 3.24
N TYR A 829 38.75 1.27 3.24
CA TYR A 829 38.14 1.87 2.05
C TYR A 829 39.03 2.99 1.47
N VAL A 830 39.44 3.95 2.31
CA VAL A 830 40.32 5.05 1.89
C VAL A 830 41.67 4.51 1.43
N PHE A 831 42.27 3.59 2.18
CA PHE A 831 43.55 2.98 1.83
C PHE A 831 43.56 2.39 0.42
N LYS A 832 42.42 1.84 -0.03
CA LYS A 832 42.23 1.23 -1.35
C LYS A 832 41.87 2.21 -2.47
N GLY A 833 41.85 3.52 -2.21
CA GLY A 833 41.59 4.55 -3.23
C GLY A 833 40.29 5.32 -3.06
N GLY A 834 39.54 5.08 -1.99
CA GLY A 834 38.32 5.82 -1.68
C GLY A 834 38.58 7.27 -1.29
N THR A 835 37.64 8.15 -1.61
CA THR A 835 37.59 9.53 -1.09
C THR A 835 36.62 9.60 0.07
N LEU A 836 37.04 10.15 1.21
CA LEU A 836 36.18 10.34 2.38
C LEU A 836 36.02 11.83 2.67
N LEU A 837 34.79 12.32 2.84
CA LEU A 837 34.49 13.67 3.30
C LEU A 837 33.79 13.63 4.66
N LEU A 838 34.36 14.32 5.65
CA LEU A 838 33.75 14.48 6.98
C LEU A 838 34.14 15.80 7.65
N SER A 839 33.28 16.24 8.58
CA SER A 839 33.66 17.18 9.65
C SER A 839 34.01 16.48 10.96
N ALA A 840 34.66 17.20 11.89
CA ALA A 840 34.98 16.71 13.22
C ALA A 840 33.74 16.29 14.03
N ALA A 841 32.55 16.82 13.71
CA ALA A 841 31.30 16.41 14.32
C ALA A 841 30.94 14.94 14.05
N HIS A 842 31.47 14.31 12.99
CA HIS A 842 31.21 12.90 12.68
C HIS A 842 32.11 11.91 13.44
N LEU A 843 33.12 12.42 14.15
CA LEU A 843 33.99 11.65 15.05
C LEU A 843 33.43 11.58 16.47
N ASN A 844 32.12 11.80 16.63
CA ASN A 844 31.50 12.10 17.91
C ASN A 844 31.32 10.84 18.79
N ALA A 845 31.79 10.90 20.03
CA ALA A 845 31.56 9.91 21.07
C ALA A 845 30.47 10.33 22.08
N GLU A 846 29.98 11.58 22.01
CA GLU A 846 28.86 12.07 22.81
C GLU A 846 27.54 11.46 22.30
N LEU A 847 26.68 11.02 23.21
CA LEU A 847 25.38 10.42 22.89
C LEU A 847 24.21 11.38 23.12
N GLN A 848 24.40 12.44 23.88
CA GLN A 848 23.38 13.46 24.12
C GLN A 848 23.26 14.42 22.91
N PRO A 849 22.07 14.54 22.30
CA PRO A 849 21.88 15.31 21.06
C PRO A 849 21.99 16.83 21.23
N ASP A 850 21.93 17.33 22.45
CA ASP A 850 22.06 18.74 22.84
C ASP A 850 23.45 19.11 23.37
N MET A 851 24.37 18.14 23.48
CA MET A 851 25.74 18.38 23.89
C MET A 851 26.67 18.49 22.67
N PRO A 852 27.74 19.31 22.75
CA PRO A 852 28.65 19.49 21.64
C PRO A 852 29.44 18.21 21.33
N PRO A 853 29.79 17.94 20.07
CA PRO A 853 30.57 16.77 19.70
C PRO A 853 31.89 16.64 20.49
N CYS A 854 32.17 15.43 20.98
CA CYS A 854 33.43 15.11 21.65
C CYS A 854 34.15 13.95 20.95
N PHE A 855 35.48 13.97 20.96
CA PHE A 855 36.26 12.87 20.37
C PHE A 855 36.29 11.67 21.32
N PRO A 856 36.38 10.43 20.81
CA PRO A 856 36.55 9.25 21.64
C PRO A 856 37.85 9.34 22.45
N LYS A 857 37.85 8.72 23.64
CA LYS A 857 39.07 8.60 24.47
C LYS A 857 40.15 7.78 23.77
N GLU A 858 39.73 6.72 23.08
CA GLU A 858 40.59 5.86 22.25
C GLU A 858 40.49 6.31 20.80
N ASP A 859 41.41 7.18 20.39
CA ASP A 859 41.44 7.87 19.09
C ASP A 859 42.55 7.35 18.16
N SER A 860 43.12 6.18 18.43
CA SER A 860 44.26 5.63 17.66
C SER A 860 43.98 5.53 16.15
N LEU A 861 42.82 5.00 15.76
CA LEU A 861 42.38 4.92 14.36
C LEU A 861 42.13 6.30 13.74
N ILE A 862 41.64 7.26 14.54
CA ILE A 862 41.44 8.64 14.07
C ILE A 862 42.80 9.29 13.80
N ARG A 863 43.77 9.14 14.70
CA ARG A 863 45.14 9.63 14.52
C ARG A 863 45.85 8.97 13.35
N GLU A 864 45.56 7.69 13.09
CA GLU A 864 46.07 6.99 11.91
C GLU A 864 45.53 7.63 10.62
N LEU A 865 44.24 7.94 10.56
CA LEU A 865 43.59 8.51 9.38
C LEU A 865 43.88 10.00 9.17
N LEU A 866 43.85 10.79 10.24
CA LEU A 866 43.87 12.25 10.18
C LEU A 866 45.19 12.87 10.69
N GLY A 867 46.12 12.06 11.17
CA GLY A 867 47.38 12.49 11.78
C GLY A 867 47.27 12.81 13.27
N ASN A 868 48.40 12.78 13.98
CA ASN A 868 48.47 13.01 15.43
C ASN A 868 47.98 14.40 15.86
N ASN A 869 47.99 15.38 14.97
CA ASN A 869 47.59 16.76 15.23
C ASN A 869 46.14 17.07 14.79
N TYR A 870 45.34 16.08 14.40
CA TYR A 870 44.00 16.29 13.83
C TYR A 870 43.09 17.18 14.68
N ALA A 871 43.18 17.06 16.02
CA ALA A 871 42.38 17.81 16.97
C ALA A 871 42.78 19.30 17.06
N SER A 872 43.96 19.67 16.55
CA SER A 872 44.50 21.04 16.57
C SER A 872 44.39 21.75 15.22
N LEU A 873 43.93 21.07 14.17
CA LEU A 873 43.69 21.67 12.86
C LEU A 873 42.58 22.72 12.96
N THR A 874 42.70 23.81 12.20
CA THR A 874 41.72 24.91 12.18
C THR A 874 41.13 25.20 10.80
N GLN A 875 41.71 24.62 9.75
CA GLN A 875 41.30 24.82 8.36
C GLN A 875 40.99 23.48 7.70
N LYS A 876 40.17 23.52 6.64
CA LYS A 876 39.92 22.36 5.76
C LYS A 876 41.27 21.76 5.34
N THR A 877 41.45 20.47 5.59
CA THR A 877 42.70 19.77 5.28
C THR A 877 42.41 18.57 4.39
N GLU A 878 43.15 18.43 3.29
CA GLU A 878 43.15 17.21 2.47
C GLU A 878 44.33 16.33 2.88
N ILE A 879 44.05 15.08 3.23
CA ILE A 879 45.02 14.13 3.79
C ILE A 879 45.08 12.93 2.86
N SER A 880 46.27 12.65 2.31
CA SER A 880 46.49 11.44 1.51
C SER A 880 46.67 10.23 2.43
N TYR A 881 45.96 9.14 2.16
CA TYR A 881 46.06 7.92 2.96
C TYR A 881 45.92 6.68 2.06
N GLY A 882 46.98 5.87 1.97
CA GLY A 882 47.09 4.80 0.99
C GLY A 882 46.97 5.33 -0.44
N LEU A 883 46.05 4.76 -1.23
CA LEU A 883 45.74 5.21 -2.60
C LEU A 883 44.64 6.29 -2.66
N GLY A 884 44.01 6.59 -1.52
CA GLY A 884 42.86 7.49 -1.43
C GLY A 884 43.18 8.79 -0.70
N LYS A 885 42.11 9.54 -0.38
CA LYS A 885 42.20 10.82 0.32
C LYS A 885 41.05 11.04 1.29
N ILE A 886 41.32 11.82 2.32
CA ILE A 886 40.34 12.26 3.31
C ILE A 886 40.29 13.79 3.25
N ILE A 887 39.09 14.33 3.13
CA ILE A 887 38.83 15.77 3.20
C ILE A 887 38.18 16.04 4.54
N TYR A 888 38.93 16.71 5.42
CA TYR A 888 38.58 16.89 6.81
C TYR A 888 38.32 18.37 7.12
N PHE A 889 37.11 18.64 7.60
CA PHE A 889 36.73 19.92 8.20
C PHE A 889 36.85 19.83 9.73
N PRO A 890 37.85 20.48 10.36
CA PRO A 890 38.13 20.28 11.78
C PRO A 890 37.12 20.92 12.73
N GLN A 891 36.16 21.68 12.21
CA GLN A 891 35.08 22.28 12.99
C GLN A 891 34.20 21.18 13.59
N LYS A 892 33.93 21.28 14.89
CA LYS A 892 32.93 20.46 15.60
C LYS A 892 31.50 20.92 15.31
N ALA A 893 31.23 21.12 14.02
CA ALA A 893 29.97 21.58 13.47
C ALA A 893 29.48 20.58 12.42
N TYR A 894 28.17 20.36 12.37
CA TYR A 894 27.54 19.58 11.33
C TYR A 894 27.44 20.38 10.02
N PRO A 895 27.40 19.74 8.84
CA PRO A 895 27.39 20.42 7.53
C PRO A 895 26.28 21.46 7.33
N ALA A 896 25.13 21.32 7.99
CA ALA A 896 24.06 22.33 7.92
C ALA A 896 24.39 23.66 8.60
N GLU A 897 25.34 23.70 9.52
CA GLU A 897 25.66 24.91 10.25
C GLU A 897 26.28 25.97 9.33
N GLU A 898 25.91 27.24 9.53
CA GLU A 898 26.32 28.37 8.67
C GLU A 898 27.83 28.46 8.48
N SER A 899 28.60 28.12 9.52
CA SER A 899 30.06 28.13 9.49
C SER A 899 30.70 27.14 8.50
N LEU A 900 29.94 26.13 8.04
CA LEU A 900 30.46 25.02 7.24
C LEU A 900 29.69 24.82 5.92
N ARG A 901 28.38 25.15 5.89
CA ARG A 901 27.45 24.81 4.80
C ARG A 901 27.96 25.08 3.40
N GLU A 902 28.34 26.32 3.09
CA GLU A 902 28.77 26.71 1.74
C GLU A 902 30.02 25.96 1.29
N ALA A 903 31.04 25.93 2.17
CA ALA A 903 32.30 25.25 1.88
C ALA A 903 32.13 23.73 1.74
N TYR A 904 31.21 23.13 2.52
CA TYR A 904 30.91 21.71 2.44
C TYR A 904 30.16 21.35 1.16
N CYS A 905 29.14 22.12 0.77
CA CYS A 905 28.44 21.94 -0.51
C CYS A 905 29.40 22.04 -1.71
N THR A 906 30.28 23.06 -1.70
CA THR A 906 31.28 23.25 -2.75
C THR A 906 32.19 22.02 -2.88
N GLU A 907 32.60 21.43 -1.76
CA GLU A 907 33.42 20.22 -1.79
C GLU A 907 32.61 18.98 -2.23
N MET A 908 31.35 18.86 -1.83
CA MET A 908 30.45 17.80 -2.32
C MET A 908 30.32 17.85 -3.85
N GLU A 909 30.11 19.03 -4.43
CA GLU A 909 30.04 19.23 -5.89
C GLU A 909 31.35 18.83 -6.58
N LYS A 910 32.50 19.26 -6.04
CA LYS A 910 33.82 18.89 -6.55
C LYS A 910 34.03 17.37 -6.52
N ILE A 911 33.71 16.72 -5.40
CA ILE A 911 33.80 15.26 -5.27
C ILE A 911 32.86 14.56 -6.26
N ALA A 912 31.62 15.03 -6.40
CA ALA A 912 30.64 14.46 -7.31
C ALA A 912 31.11 14.55 -8.77
N GLN A 913 31.65 15.70 -9.17
CA GLN A 913 32.23 15.91 -10.49
C GLN A 913 33.43 14.99 -10.73
N GLU A 914 34.36 14.90 -9.77
CA GLU A 914 35.52 14.00 -9.85
C GLU A 914 35.08 12.54 -10.00
N ALA A 915 34.04 12.12 -9.26
CA ALA A 915 33.55 10.74 -9.23
C ALA A 915 32.98 10.27 -10.58
N ILE A 916 32.50 11.19 -11.44
CA ILE A 916 31.87 10.87 -12.73
C ILE A 916 32.75 11.14 -13.95
N ASN A 917 33.98 11.64 -13.78
CA ASN A 917 34.86 12.06 -14.89
C ASN A 917 35.13 10.98 -15.95
N HIS A 918 35.00 9.69 -15.60
CA HIS A 918 35.21 8.58 -16.53
C HIS A 918 33.91 8.02 -17.12
N GLU A 919 32.75 8.50 -16.69
CA GLU A 919 31.45 8.01 -17.14
C GLU A 919 31.14 8.33 -18.62
N PRO A 920 31.49 9.51 -19.17
CA PRO A 920 31.25 9.81 -20.59
C PRO A 920 31.88 8.79 -21.55
N ALA A 921 32.99 8.14 -21.18
CA ALA A 921 33.62 7.11 -21.99
C ALA A 921 32.73 5.86 -22.22
N LYS A 922 31.71 5.66 -21.38
CA LYS A 922 30.77 4.53 -21.46
C LYS A 922 29.36 4.95 -21.90
N GLY A 923 29.11 6.24 -22.02
CA GLY A 923 27.77 6.82 -22.21
C GLY A 923 27.29 7.49 -20.93
N TRP A 924 26.93 8.78 -21.03
CA TRP A 924 26.50 9.61 -19.90
C TRP A 924 25.57 10.74 -20.37
N ILE A 925 24.70 11.22 -19.48
CA ILE A 925 23.86 12.40 -19.73
C ILE A 925 24.50 13.62 -19.08
N THR A 926 24.80 14.64 -19.88
CA THR A 926 25.26 15.94 -19.36
C THR A 926 24.17 16.53 -18.46
N PRO A 927 24.54 17.16 -17.32
CA PRO A 927 23.57 17.85 -16.46
C PRO A 927 22.62 18.73 -17.28
N SER A 928 21.33 18.47 -17.15
CA SER A 928 20.27 19.22 -17.81
C SER A 928 19.11 19.41 -16.84
N PRO A 929 18.53 20.61 -16.75
CA PRO A 929 17.28 20.80 -16.03
C PRO A 929 16.21 19.82 -16.52
N GLU A 930 15.35 19.37 -15.60
CA GLU A 930 14.15 18.57 -15.91
C GLU A 930 14.41 17.20 -16.56
N ILE A 931 15.65 16.72 -16.54
CA ILE A 931 16.04 15.37 -17.00
C ILE A 931 16.57 14.57 -15.81
N GLY A 932 15.77 13.63 -15.32
CA GLY A 932 16.21 12.60 -14.39
C GLY A 932 16.73 11.40 -15.16
N PHE A 933 17.85 10.81 -14.76
CA PHE A 933 18.36 9.58 -15.36
C PHE A 933 19.05 8.66 -14.37
N THR A 934 19.05 7.36 -14.68
CA THR A 934 19.81 6.34 -13.97
C THR A 934 20.67 5.52 -14.93
N VAL A 935 21.75 4.95 -14.40
CA VAL A 935 22.74 4.19 -15.16
C VAL A 935 22.81 2.76 -14.66
N TRP A 936 22.68 1.81 -15.57
CA TRP A 936 22.75 0.38 -15.29
C TRP A 936 23.85 -0.27 -16.11
N ASP A 937 24.85 -0.81 -15.43
CA ASP A 937 26.00 -1.47 -16.05
C ASP A 937 25.86 -3.00 -15.96
N ASP A 938 26.11 -3.70 -17.06
CA ASP A 938 26.28 -5.15 -17.14
C ASP A 938 27.64 -5.52 -17.78
N ALA A 939 27.86 -6.80 -18.10
CA ALA A 939 29.09 -7.27 -18.74
C ALA A 939 29.23 -6.77 -20.19
N GLY A 940 29.75 -5.55 -20.35
CA GLY A 940 30.11 -4.98 -21.65
C GLY A 940 29.05 -4.07 -22.28
N ARG A 941 27.88 -3.92 -21.64
CA ARG A 941 26.82 -2.99 -22.03
C ARG A 941 26.45 -2.06 -20.86
N ARG A 942 26.03 -0.85 -21.22
CA ARG A 942 25.41 0.13 -20.33
C ARG A 942 24.01 0.42 -20.84
N THR A 943 23.05 0.51 -19.93
CA THR A 943 21.71 1.01 -20.21
C THR A 943 21.46 2.28 -19.41
N LEU A 944 21.06 3.35 -20.09
CA LEU A 944 20.58 4.58 -19.49
C LEU A 944 19.06 4.58 -19.55
N TYR A 945 18.42 4.89 -18.43
CA TYR A 945 16.99 5.21 -18.38
C TYR A 945 16.84 6.71 -18.14
N LEU A 946 16.07 7.41 -18.97
CA LEU A 946 15.84 8.84 -18.84
C LEU A 946 14.35 9.11 -18.68
N LEU A 947 14.05 10.14 -17.89
CA LEU A 947 12.71 10.58 -17.58
C LEU A 947 12.60 12.10 -17.73
N ASN A 948 11.53 12.55 -18.38
CA ASN A 948 11.16 13.95 -18.41
C ASN A 948 10.49 14.31 -17.07
N THR A 949 11.21 14.98 -16.18
CA THR A 949 10.70 15.35 -14.85
C THR A 949 9.90 16.65 -14.86
N ASP A 950 9.79 17.32 -16.01
CA ASP A 950 8.90 18.46 -16.18
C ASP A 950 7.45 18.01 -16.35
N TRP A 951 6.78 17.89 -15.20
CA TRP A 951 5.34 17.65 -15.10
C TRP A 951 4.53 18.95 -14.99
N GLN A 952 5.18 20.08 -14.70
CA GLN A 952 4.51 21.35 -14.41
C GLN A 952 4.16 22.15 -15.67
N SER A 953 4.94 22.03 -16.75
CA SER A 953 4.66 22.75 -18.00
C SER A 953 3.71 21.98 -18.92
N ASP A 954 3.42 22.50 -20.11
CA ASP A 954 2.68 21.78 -21.16
C ASP A 954 3.61 21.07 -22.17
N LYS A 955 4.93 21.07 -21.94
CA LYS A 955 5.89 20.49 -22.89
C LYS A 955 5.90 18.97 -22.80
N GLU A 956 5.42 18.34 -23.87
CA GLU A 956 5.42 16.88 -24.01
C GLU A 956 6.83 16.26 -24.13
N LEU A 957 7.85 17.10 -24.38
CA LEU A 957 9.21 16.68 -24.69
C LEU A 957 10.24 17.65 -24.10
N ARG A 958 11.32 17.10 -23.57
CA ARG A 958 12.58 17.80 -23.26
C ARG A 958 13.73 17.16 -24.04
N ASN A 959 14.81 17.91 -24.26
CA ASN A 959 15.99 17.41 -24.97
C ASN A 959 17.14 17.21 -23.98
N ALA A 960 17.64 15.98 -23.87
CA ALA A 960 18.84 15.67 -23.11
C ALA A 960 20.08 15.67 -24.00
N SER A 961 21.23 16.05 -23.43
CA SER A 961 22.53 15.94 -24.06
C SER A 961 23.21 14.64 -23.65
N PHE A 962 23.28 13.68 -24.57
CA PHE A 962 23.95 12.40 -24.36
C PHE A 962 25.38 12.45 -24.90
N VAL A 963 26.36 12.07 -24.09
CA VAL A 963 27.77 12.03 -24.45
C VAL A 963 28.25 10.58 -24.40
N TYR A 964 28.90 10.13 -25.47
CA TYR A 964 29.57 8.83 -25.51
C TYR A 964 30.97 8.97 -26.13
N GLY A 965 31.99 8.72 -25.32
CA GLY A 965 33.37 9.00 -25.68
C GLY A 965 33.58 10.51 -25.83
N THR A 966 33.94 10.94 -27.04
CA THR A 966 34.15 12.36 -27.39
C THR A 966 32.99 12.93 -28.20
N LYS A 967 31.93 12.16 -28.43
CA LYS A 967 30.78 12.54 -29.27
C LYS A 967 29.60 12.92 -28.39
N GLN A 968 28.79 13.85 -28.88
CA GLN A 968 27.61 14.36 -28.22
C GLN A 968 26.41 14.25 -29.17
N PHE A 969 25.28 13.82 -28.62
CA PHE A 969 24.03 13.58 -29.33
C PHE A 969 22.86 14.18 -28.56
N THR A 970 21.81 14.58 -29.26
CA THR A 970 20.58 15.09 -28.65
C THR A 970 19.56 13.97 -28.56
N ILE A 971 19.02 13.74 -27.36
CA ILE A 971 18.01 12.72 -27.10
C ILE A 971 16.68 13.39 -26.73
N PRO A 972 15.61 13.15 -27.50
CA PRO A 972 14.26 13.51 -27.07
C PRO A 972 13.84 12.67 -25.86
N VAL A 973 13.34 13.32 -24.82
CA VAL A 973 12.82 12.69 -23.60
C VAL A 973 11.36 13.05 -23.44
N ARG A 974 10.49 12.07 -23.69
CA ARG A 974 9.02 12.26 -23.79
C ARG A 974 8.31 12.02 -22.46
N ARG A 975 7.14 12.64 -22.31
CA ARG A 975 6.18 12.30 -21.24
C ARG A 975 5.64 10.88 -21.42
N TYR A 976 5.25 10.23 -20.32
CA TYR A 976 4.71 8.88 -20.31
C TYR A 976 5.62 7.81 -20.95
N HIS A 977 6.92 8.09 -21.05
CA HIS A 977 7.93 7.17 -21.60
C HIS A 977 9.14 7.08 -20.67
N ILE A 978 9.73 5.90 -20.56
CA ILE A 978 11.08 5.73 -20.03
C ILE A 978 11.97 5.61 -21.26
N GLU A 979 12.74 6.63 -21.58
CA GLU A 979 13.66 6.52 -22.72
C GLU A 979 14.82 5.60 -22.36
N THR A 980 15.11 4.63 -23.22
CA THR A 980 16.18 3.66 -23.04
C THR A 980 17.31 3.92 -24.03
N ILE A 981 18.54 4.02 -23.54
CA ILE A 981 19.73 4.08 -24.40
C ILE A 981 20.65 2.92 -24.04
N HIS A 982 20.86 2.01 -24.99
CA HIS A 982 21.75 0.87 -24.82
C HIS A 982 23.09 1.16 -25.51
N CYS A 983 24.15 1.22 -24.72
CA CYS A 983 25.52 1.53 -25.16
C CYS A 983 26.39 0.28 -25.08
N ALA A 984 27.02 -0.11 -26.19
CA ALA A 984 28.01 -1.18 -26.22
C ALA A 984 28.99 -0.97 -27.38
N GLN A 985 30.28 -1.20 -27.12
CA GLN A 985 31.33 -1.26 -28.15
C GLN A 985 31.36 -0.05 -29.12
N GLY A 986 31.04 1.15 -28.64
CA GLY A 986 31.03 2.39 -29.42
C GLY A 986 29.74 2.65 -30.20
N LEU A 987 28.70 1.84 -30.04
CA LEU A 987 27.36 2.07 -30.58
C LEU A 987 26.37 2.34 -29.45
N ALA A 988 25.48 3.31 -29.64
CA ALA A 988 24.33 3.53 -28.79
C ALA A 988 23.04 3.37 -29.59
N LEU A 989 22.05 2.70 -29.00
CA LEU A 989 20.76 2.39 -29.62
C LEU A 989 19.61 2.90 -28.75
N ARG A 990 18.58 3.45 -29.41
CA ARG A 990 17.35 3.95 -28.77
C ARG A 990 16.13 3.54 -29.60
N PRO A 991 15.28 2.62 -29.11
CA PRO A 991 13.96 2.39 -29.69
C PRO A 991 13.06 3.63 -29.57
N GLU A 992 12.01 3.73 -30.39
CA GLU A 992 11.04 4.82 -30.30
C GLU A 992 9.79 4.43 -29.50
N ALA A 993 9.34 3.17 -29.57
CA ALA A 993 8.22 2.66 -28.78
C ALA A 993 8.60 2.35 -27.32
N ASN A 994 7.68 2.61 -26.38
CA ASN A 994 7.84 2.28 -24.96
C ASN A 994 7.78 0.77 -24.65
N THR A 995 7.67 -0.07 -25.68
CA THR A 995 7.46 -1.52 -25.59
C THR A 995 8.44 -2.32 -26.43
N SER A 996 9.56 -1.68 -26.84
CA SER A 996 10.62 -2.30 -27.62
C SER A 996 11.92 -2.31 -26.83
N ASP A 997 12.60 -3.46 -26.77
CA ASP A 997 13.82 -3.65 -25.99
C ASP A 997 14.96 -4.13 -26.90
N VAL A 998 16.16 -3.59 -26.70
CA VAL A 998 17.37 -4.08 -27.38
C VAL A 998 17.92 -5.27 -26.61
N LEU A 999 17.94 -6.43 -27.27
CA LEU A 999 18.37 -7.69 -26.69
C LEU A 999 19.89 -7.80 -26.67
N THR A 1000 20.55 -7.60 -27.82
CA THR A 1000 22.01 -7.74 -27.97
C THR A 1000 22.60 -6.69 -28.92
N ILE A 1001 23.88 -6.39 -28.70
CA ILE A 1001 24.73 -5.54 -29.55
C ILE A 1001 26.08 -6.23 -29.63
N GLU A 1002 26.46 -6.70 -30.81
CA GLU A 1002 27.69 -7.45 -31.05
C GLU A 1002 28.47 -6.83 -32.21
N LYS A 1003 29.70 -6.39 -31.95
CA LYS A 1003 30.60 -5.86 -32.97
C LYS A 1003 31.42 -6.96 -33.61
N ASP A 1004 31.47 -6.97 -34.94
CA ASP A 1004 32.35 -7.81 -35.73
C ASP A 1004 33.10 -7.02 -36.81
N ASN A 1005 33.68 -7.70 -37.80
CA ASN A 1005 34.45 -7.06 -38.88
C ASN A 1005 33.58 -6.28 -39.87
N GLU A 1006 32.27 -6.52 -39.91
CA GLU A 1006 31.31 -5.92 -40.85
C GLU A 1006 30.50 -4.77 -40.25
N GLY A 1007 30.63 -4.54 -38.93
CA GLY A 1007 29.94 -3.47 -38.20
C GLY A 1007 29.43 -3.95 -36.85
N TRP A 1008 28.19 -3.59 -36.50
CA TRP A 1008 27.48 -4.06 -35.32
C TRP A 1008 26.23 -4.84 -35.72
N LYS A 1009 26.13 -6.08 -35.24
CA LYS A 1009 24.92 -6.89 -35.26
C LYS A 1009 24.06 -6.55 -34.05
N VAL A 1010 22.82 -6.21 -34.30
CA VAL A 1010 21.86 -5.74 -33.30
C VAL A 1010 20.63 -6.62 -33.33
N CYS A 1011 20.23 -7.13 -32.17
CA CYS A 1011 18.98 -7.85 -32.00
C CYS A 1011 18.01 -6.99 -31.19
N VAL A 1012 16.85 -6.70 -31.77
CA VAL A 1012 15.80 -5.87 -31.15
C VAL A 1012 14.49 -6.63 -31.12
N GLN A 1013 13.78 -6.54 -30.00
CA GLN A 1013 12.43 -7.03 -29.88
C GLN A 1013 11.46 -5.86 -29.98
N THR A 1014 10.49 -5.96 -30.87
CA THR A 1014 9.40 -4.99 -31.01
C THR A 1014 8.06 -5.68 -30.78
N THR A 1015 7.09 -4.94 -30.24
CA THR A 1015 5.70 -5.40 -30.05
C THR A 1015 4.74 -4.87 -31.12
N GLY A 1016 5.29 -4.17 -32.10
CA GLY A 1016 4.58 -3.56 -33.22
C GLY A 1016 5.55 -2.83 -34.14
N LYS A 1017 5.03 -1.87 -34.90
CA LYS A 1017 5.84 -0.93 -35.71
C LYS A 1017 6.69 -0.05 -34.80
N ASP A 1018 7.94 0.17 -35.19
CA ASP A 1018 8.86 0.99 -34.40
C ASP A 1018 9.99 1.57 -35.27
N THR A 1019 10.68 2.58 -34.74
CA THR A 1019 11.92 3.13 -35.30
C THR A 1019 13.06 2.87 -34.32
N LEU A 1020 14.09 2.13 -34.75
CA LEU A 1020 15.31 1.98 -33.97
C LEU A 1020 16.32 3.05 -34.39
N HIS A 1021 16.65 3.98 -33.50
CA HIS A 1021 17.70 4.96 -33.72
C HIS A 1021 19.06 4.44 -33.27
N TRP A 1022 20.11 4.75 -34.03
CA TRP A 1022 21.48 4.41 -33.70
C TRP A 1022 22.40 5.63 -33.74
N MET A 1023 23.41 5.62 -32.88
CA MET A 1023 24.41 6.68 -32.70
C MET A 1023 25.80 6.05 -32.60
N ASN A 1024 26.68 6.36 -33.54
CA ASN A 1024 28.04 5.83 -33.61
C ASN A 1024 28.99 6.77 -32.85
N ALA A 1025 29.47 6.35 -31.68
CA ALA A 1025 30.37 7.15 -30.85
C ALA A 1025 31.82 7.21 -31.38
N LEU A 1026 32.16 6.41 -32.40
CA LEU A 1026 33.48 6.45 -33.04
C LEU A 1026 33.52 7.49 -34.15
N THR A 1027 32.49 7.57 -34.99
CA THR A 1027 32.42 8.52 -36.10
C THR A 1027 31.68 9.81 -35.73
N GLY A 1028 30.64 9.70 -34.91
CA GLY A 1028 29.67 10.76 -34.61
C GLY A 1028 28.42 10.71 -35.51
N GLU A 1029 28.32 9.72 -36.40
CA GLU A 1029 27.17 9.55 -37.29
C GLU A 1029 25.94 9.01 -36.55
N THR A 1030 24.77 9.34 -37.07
CA THR A 1030 23.48 8.85 -36.56
C THR A 1030 22.60 8.37 -37.71
N GLY A 1031 21.65 7.49 -37.40
CA GLY A 1031 20.65 7.04 -38.35
C GLY A 1031 19.54 6.25 -37.68
N SER A 1032 18.69 5.62 -38.49
CA SER A 1032 17.59 4.80 -37.99
C SER A 1032 17.22 3.65 -38.92
N PHE A 1033 16.54 2.65 -38.36
CA PHE A 1033 15.86 1.58 -39.09
C PHE A 1033 14.36 1.65 -38.80
N ALA A 1034 13.54 1.56 -39.85
CA ALA A 1034 12.11 1.36 -39.70
C ALA A 1034 11.83 -0.15 -39.57
N ILE A 1035 11.10 -0.54 -38.53
CA ILE A 1035 10.67 -1.90 -38.25
C ILE A 1035 9.16 -1.97 -38.48
N THR A 1036 8.72 -2.84 -39.39
CA THR A 1036 7.33 -2.82 -39.90
C THR A 1036 6.35 -3.67 -39.09
N ASP A 1037 6.85 -4.62 -38.30
CA ASP A 1037 6.05 -5.66 -37.65
C ASP A 1037 6.60 -6.02 -36.26
N ALA A 1038 5.75 -6.62 -35.42
CA ALA A 1038 6.15 -7.16 -34.12
C ALA A 1038 7.04 -8.41 -34.29
N GLY A 1039 7.94 -8.66 -33.34
CA GLY A 1039 8.80 -9.83 -33.34
C GLY A 1039 10.21 -9.55 -32.85
N ILE A 1040 11.14 -10.44 -33.21
CA ILE A 1040 12.58 -10.26 -32.98
C ILE A 1040 13.25 -10.02 -34.33
N HIS A 1041 14.02 -8.95 -34.42
CA HIS A 1041 14.65 -8.49 -35.66
C HIS A 1041 16.16 -8.40 -35.50
N GLU A 1042 16.89 -8.91 -36.49
CA GLU A 1042 18.34 -8.79 -36.60
C GLU A 1042 18.70 -7.70 -37.61
N LEU A 1043 19.47 -6.71 -37.19
CA LEU A 1043 19.85 -5.54 -37.96
C LEU A 1043 21.38 -5.39 -37.97
N ILE A 1044 21.93 -4.83 -39.05
CA ILE A 1044 23.37 -4.56 -39.17
C ILE A 1044 23.58 -3.05 -39.31
N VAL A 1045 24.31 -2.46 -38.37
CA VAL A 1045 24.81 -1.08 -38.44
C VAL A 1045 26.24 -1.12 -38.95
N LYS A 1046 26.56 -0.36 -39.99
CA LYS A 1046 27.91 -0.32 -40.58
C LYS A 1046 28.75 0.82 -40.00
#